data_AF-A0AAX1EFV7-F1
#
_entry.id   AF-A0AAX1EFV7-F1
#
_cell.length_a   1.000
_cell.length_b   1.000
_cell.length_c   1.000
_cell.angle_alpha   90.00
_cell.angle_beta   90.00
_cell.angle_gamma   90.00
#
_symmetry.space_group_name_H-M   'P 1'
#
loop_
_entity.id
_entity.type
_entity.pdbx_description
1 polymer ?
#
loop_
_entity_poly.entity_id
_entity_poly.type
_entity_poly.pdbx_seq_one_letter_code
_entity_poly.pdbx_strand_id
1 'polypeptide(L)'
;MQSLYLNHIFNPSSIAVIGASSKKQSIGYLILRNLITEKFQGKIYAVNPSHEQVQNKKSYPTVLDIGEPVDLAIITAPAKAMPEIIKQCGEARVKSAIVISAGFSETGKEGKKLEMEILDIAKKYNVRILGPNCLGVISTQHALNATFSEQMAKKGNISFISQSGAIFAIILDWAYSHDIGFSKLISLGNASDIGFGELLDYLSLDPQTASILLYIEGIQNARQFLSGLRVAARLKPVIVIKSGRKKAGQKAAQSHTAAIVGSDDVFDAALQRAGVVRVFTIEQFFSASQLLSANLEIKGNRLGIITNGGGPGVMAADHAATLNIKIPSLSEDTTNKLNQMLPSNWSHNNPIDVLGDATPERFADVLSICLKDNNFDGLLTMLTPIAMSKPVDVASAVIQSIEKNKAEKPVIAAWLGEKKVAPAWELFSQHNIPYFQTPEAAIEGFSYLARYYQSQQFLLQVPETLSSTKHVDMDGAHLIIETALSQNRKLLSSLESKAILSAFDIPVNPTYLAHDHNEALIIAETIGLPVAMKIHSPDITHKKDVDGVFLNVKNAQEVRKVFHQLIENVKKNKPDAKIEGITIEPMSIRANARELLLGLLHDETFGPVVTFGAGGTFVEILQDRAIELPPVNTFICKRLIEKTRVSKLLDEYRNMPAVDKTALMKAIIRVCDIACELPEIKELDINPLISDENGVLVLDARIVVDFPRVSRRTYNHMAIHPYPRHLVHDWQLADGTDVTIRPIRPEDAKIEHEFVRNLGEESKYFRFFQMLHELTPEMLIRFTQIDYDREMAFIAVIEQNEKRVNIGVARYVILSDGITCEYAIVVADSWQNKGVGSHLMNHLIEEATSKGLKQMYGEILKKNENMIELAENLGFTIKPHKEDSSIVISIKSLK
;
A
#
# COMPACT_ATOMS: atom_id res chain seq x y z
N MET A 1 -5.11 10.39 24.22
CA MET A 1 -4.04 10.06 23.24
C MET A 1 -2.90 9.38 23.97
N GLN A 2 -2.92 8.05 24.06
CA GLN A 2 -1.80 7.31 24.64
C GLN A 2 -0.51 7.57 23.86
N SER A 3 0.59 7.70 24.59
CA SER A 3 1.93 7.91 24.06
C SER A 3 2.22 6.95 22.91
N LEU A 4 2.83 7.46 21.84
CA LEU A 4 3.38 6.64 20.77
C LEU A 4 4.17 5.48 21.39
N TYR A 5 3.66 4.24 21.31
CA TYR A 5 4.17 3.12 22.12
C TYR A 5 5.66 2.79 21.87
N LEU A 6 6.22 3.21 20.73
CA LEU A 6 7.66 3.11 20.42
C LEU A 6 8.49 4.33 20.86
N ASN A 7 7.90 5.29 21.57
CA ASN A 7 8.58 6.51 22.02
C ASN A 7 9.79 6.19 22.92
N HIS A 8 9.75 5.09 23.68
CA HIS A 8 10.88 4.62 24.49
C HIS A 8 12.13 4.27 23.67
N ILE A 9 12.01 4.01 22.36
CA ILE A 9 13.16 3.74 21.49
C ILE A 9 13.82 5.05 21.03
N PHE A 10 13.02 6.08 20.74
CA PHE A 10 13.49 7.31 20.08
C PHE A 10 13.63 8.52 21.02
N ASN A 11 12.99 8.45 22.19
CA ASN A 11 13.06 9.44 23.26
C ASN A 11 13.11 8.75 24.65
N PRO A 12 14.10 7.88 24.92
CA PRO A 12 14.27 7.29 26.24
C PRO A 12 14.74 8.34 27.25
N SER A 13 14.31 8.22 28.51
CA SER A 13 14.86 8.98 29.64
C SER A 13 16.09 8.29 30.24
N SER A 14 16.24 6.98 30.02
CA SER A 14 17.35 6.18 30.50
C SER A 14 17.71 5.02 29.56
N ILE A 15 19.01 4.75 29.40
CA ILE A 15 19.55 3.73 28.51
C ILE A 15 20.53 2.83 29.27
N ALA A 16 20.38 1.51 29.14
CA ALA A 16 21.37 0.53 29.56
C ALA A 16 22.09 -0.06 28.34
N VAL A 17 23.43 0.03 28.30
CA VAL A 17 24.26 -0.57 27.25
C VAL A 17 24.81 -1.91 27.75
N ILE A 18 24.16 -3.02 27.35
CA ILE A 18 24.48 -4.39 27.76
C ILE A 18 25.50 -4.99 26.81
N GLY A 19 26.70 -5.26 27.33
CA GLY A 19 27.88 -5.55 26.53
C GLY A 19 28.81 -4.35 26.34
N ALA A 20 28.61 -3.27 27.11
CA ALA A 20 29.57 -2.17 27.25
C ALA A 20 30.96 -2.73 27.57
N SER A 21 32.01 -2.18 26.99
CA SER A 21 33.36 -2.77 27.09
C SER A 21 34.42 -1.69 27.07
N SER A 22 35.57 -1.95 27.69
CA SER A 22 36.75 -1.07 27.68
C SER A 22 37.60 -1.25 26.40
N LYS A 23 37.35 -2.29 25.60
CA LYS A 23 38.04 -2.54 24.33
C LYS A 23 37.56 -1.55 23.26
N LYS A 24 38.42 -0.63 22.83
CA LYS A 24 38.10 0.47 21.90
C LYS A 24 37.40 0.04 20.59
N GLN A 25 37.70 -1.15 20.09
CA GLN A 25 37.12 -1.67 18.83
C GLN A 25 35.85 -2.52 19.03
N SER A 26 35.39 -2.72 20.27
CA SER A 26 34.17 -3.47 20.51
C SER A 26 32.93 -2.62 20.22
N ILE A 27 31.87 -3.24 19.69
CA ILE A 27 30.62 -2.56 19.35
C ILE A 27 30.02 -1.83 20.57
N GLY A 28 29.98 -2.49 21.74
CA GLY A 28 29.50 -1.88 22.97
C GLY A 28 30.32 -0.68 23.46
N TYR A 29 31.63 -0.64 23.15
CA TYR A 29 32.44 0.57 23.39
C TYR A 29 32.01 1.72 22.47
N LEU A 30 31.86 1.45 21.16
CA LEU A 30 31.51 2.47 20.18
C LEU A 30 30.14 3.10 20.44
N ILE A 31 29.13 2.28 20.76
CA ILE A 31 27.79 2.76 21.10
C ILE A 31 27.84 3.64 22.37
N LEU A 32 28.49 3.17 23.43
CA LEU A 32 28.60 3.95 24.66
C LEU A 32 29.36 5.27 24.44
N ARG A 33 30.42 5.24 23.63
CA ARG A 33 31.17 6.44 23.23
C ARG A 33 30.25 7.42 22.52
N ASN A 34 29.50 6.98 21.51
CA ASN A 34 28.62 7.82 20.72
C ASN A 34 27.56 8.51 21.60
N LEU A 35 26.90 7.78 22.50
CA LEU A 35 25.93 8.36 23.44
C LEU A 35 26.54 9.45 24.34
N ILE A 36 27.78 9.26 24.79
CA ILE A 36 28.51 10.23 25.62
C ILE A 36 28.94 11.45 24.80
N THR A 37 29.53 11.22 23.62
CA THR A 37 30.06 12.27 22.74
C THR A 37 28.96 13.18 22.21
N GLU A 38 27.82 12.60 21.81
CA GLU A 38 26.65 13.36 21.35
C GLU A 38 25.88 14.05 22.48
N LYS A 39 26.28 13.84 23.74
CA LYS A 39 25.65 14.45 24.94
C LYS A 39 24.16 14.11 25.04
N PHE A 40 23.84 12.82 24.91
CA PHE A 40 22.50 12.32 25.17
C PHE A 40 22.01 12.81 26.55
N GLN A 41 20.79 13.35 26.59
CA GLN A 41 20.27 14.09 27.75
C GLN A 41 19.78 13.18 28.89
N GLY A 42 19.47 11.91 28.58
CA GLY A 42 19.02 10.94 29.58
C GLY A 42 20.15 10.26 30.34
N LYS A 43 19.78 9.38 31.28
CA LYS A 43 20.75 8.59 32.06
C LYS A 43 21.35 7.46 31.20
N ILE A 44 22.65 7.22 31.35
CA ILE A 44 23.38 6.15 30.63
C ILE A 44 24.01 5.22 31.65
N TYR A 45 23.66 3.93 31.60
CA TYR A 45 24.24 2.87 32.42
C TYR A 45 25.05 1.90 31.56
N ALA A 46 26.29 1.62 31.97
CA ALA A 46 27.09 0.56 31.37
C ALA A 46 26.76 -0.77 32.08
N VAL A 47 26.57 -1.85 31.32
CA VAL A 47 26.33 -3.19 31.88
C VAL A 47 27.36 -4.17 31.32
N ASN A 48 28.22 -4.66 32.21
CA ASN A 48 29.25 -5.67 31.92
C ASN A 48 29.64 -6.42 33.22
N PRO A 49 29.57 -7.77 33.24
CA PRO A 49 29.89 -8.56 34.44
C PRO A 49 31.38 -8.59 34.81
N SER A 50 32.28 -8.23 33.89
CA SER A 50 33.73 -8.32 34.08
C SER A 50 34.42 -6.99 34.40
N HIS A 51 33.68 -5.88 34.42
CA HIS A 51 34.23 -4.54 34.64
C HIS A 51 33.39 -3.75 35.63
N GLU A 52 34.04 -3.13 36.62
CA GLU A 52 33.39 -2.21 37.56
C GLU A 52 33.18 -0.81 36.96
N GLN A 53 33.96 -0.44 35.96
CA GLN A 53 33.88 0.86 35.26
C GLN A 53 34.18 0.72 33.77
N VAL A 54 33.42 1.42 32.92
CA VAL A 54 33.63 1.49 31.47
C VAL A 54 33.48 2.95 31.01
N GLN A 55 34.47 3.48 30.28
CA GLN A 55 34.47 4.88 29.78
C GLN A 55 34.09 5.92 30.87
N ASN A 56 34.68 5.78 32.05
CA ASN A 56 34.43 6.60 33.25
C ASN A 56 33.01 6.52 33.84
N LYS A 57 32.15 5.63 33.34
CA LYS A 57 30.83 5.33 33.93
C LYS A 57 30.91 4.08 34.79
N LYS A 58 30.19 4.08 35.92
CA LYS A 58 29.98 2.87 36.74
C LYS A 58 29.34 1.79 35.86
N SER A 59 29.88 0.59 35.93
CA SER A 59 29.39 -0.59 35.21
C SER A 59 28.71 -1.54 36.19
N TYR A 60 27.57 -2.07 35.78
CA TYR A 60 26.76 -3.00 36.55
C TYR A 60 26.90 -4.42 35.98
N PRO A 61 26.88 -5.49 36.80
CA PRO A 61 26.98 -6.84 36.28
C PRO A 61 25.80 -7.25 35.40
N THR A 62 24.59 -6.90 35.82
CA THR A 62 23.34 -7.12 35.09
C THR A 62 22.49 -5.84 35.05
N VAL A 63 21.45 -5.83 34.20
CA VAL A 63 20.49 -4.73 34.16
C VAL A 63 19.64 -4.62 35.45
N LEU A 64 19.49 -5.72 36.19
CA LEU A 64 18.76 -5.77 37.47
C LEU A 64 19.50 -4.99 38.57
N ASP A 65 20.84 -4.97 38.52
CA ASP A 65 21.68 -4.34 39.54
C ASP A 65 21.68 -2.81 39.45
N ILE A 66 21.08 -2.22 38.42
CA ILE A 66 21.01 -0.76 38.24
C ILE A 66 20.14 -0.13 39.34
N GLY A 67 19.05 -0.79 39.75
CA GLY A 67 18.14 -0.32 40.79
C GLY A 67 17.30 0.92 40.44
N GLU A 68 17.41 1.43 39.20
CA GLU A 68 16.66 2.58 38.68
C GLU A 68 15.88 2.18 37.40
N PRO A 69 14.78 2.88 37.05
CA PRO A 69 14.03 2.59 35.83
C PRO A 69 14.88 2.74 34.55
N VAL A 70 14.84 1.73 33.69
CA VAL A 70 15.52 1.71 32.38
C VAL A 70 14.46 1.65 31.28
N ASP A 71 14.43 2.68 30.42
CA ASP A 71 13.47 2.73 29.30
C ASP A 71 13.93 1.84 28.14
N LEU A 72 15.22 1.91 27.79
CA LEU A 72 15.81 1.26 26.62
C LEU A 72 17.07 0.45 26.97
N ALA A 73 17.11 -0.81 26.58
CA ALA A 73 18.32 -1.63 26.60
C ALA A 73 18.95 -1.73 25.20
N ILE A 74 20.24 -1.44 25.05
CA ILE A 74 21.00 -1.68 23.82
C ILE A 74 21.92 -2.87 24.06
N ILE A 75 21.73 -3.95 23.33
CA ILE A 75 22.35 -5.25 23.61
C ILE A 75 23.34 -5.62 22.51
N THR A 76 24.61 -5.75 22.88
CA THR A 76 25.71 -6.17 22.00
C THR A 76 26.36 -7.48 22.46
N ALA A 77 25.68 -8.22 23.35
CA ALA A 77 26.15 -9.50 23.88
C ALA A 77 25.98 -10.65 22.88
N PRO A 78 26.78 -11.73 22.95
CA PRO A 78 26.66 -12.87 22.02
C PRO A 78 25.26 -13.48 21.99
N ALA A 79 24.80 -13.94 20.82
CA ALA A 79 23.45 -14.46 20.62
C ALA A 79 23.04 -15.54 21.63
N LYS A 80 23.96 -16.43 22.01
CA LYS A 80 23.71 -17.51 22.99
C LYS A 80 23.30 -17.00 24.39
N ALA A 81 23.67 -15.78 24.77
CA ALA A 81 23.30 -15.19 26.05
C ALA A 81 21.97 -14.40 25.97
N MET A 82 21.41 -14.22 24.77
CA MET A 82 20.26 -13.35 24.54
C MET A 82 19.00 -13.76 25.31
N PRO A 83 18.60 -15.05 25.41
CA PRO A 83 17.41 -15.44 26.17
C PRO A 83 17.43 -14.96 27.62
N GLU A 84 18.56 -15.16 28.30
CA GLU A 84 18.73 -14.74 29.69
C GLU A 84 18.77 -13.21 29.83
N ILE A 85 19.42 -12.50 28.91
CA ILE A 85 19.47 -11.02 28.94
C ILE A 85 18.07 -10.42 28.74
N ILE A 86 17.29 -10.92 27.77
CA ILE A 86 15.93 -10.44 27.52
C ILE A 86 15.02 -10.72 28.72
N LYS A 87 15.17 -11.89 29.37
CA LYS A 87 14.48 -12.20 30.61
C LYS A 87 14.83 -11.20 31.73
N GLN A 88 16.12 -10.88 31.92
CA GLN A 88 16.55 -9.87 32.90
C GLN A 88 16.00 -8.48 32.57
N CYS A 89 15.96 -8.08 31.30
CA CYS A 89 15.31 -6.85 30.87
C CYS A 89 13.82 -6.84 31.24
N GLY A 90 13.13 -7.96 31.04
CA GLY A 90 11.73 -8.14 31.43
C GLY A 90 11.50 -8.02 32.93
N GLU A 91 12.34 -8.66 33.73
CA GLU A 91 12.30 -8.58 35.20
C GLU A 91 12.62 -7.17 35.72
N ALA A 92 13.53 -6.45 35.06
CA ALA A 92 13.83 -5.03 35.29
C ALA A 92 12.75 -4.07 34.74
N ARG A 93 11.69 -4.59 34.10
CA ARG A 93 10.59 -3.85 33.48
C ARG A 93 11.03 -2.87 32.37
N VAL A 94 12.12 -3.21 31.68
CA VAL A 94 12.57 -2.48 30.48
C VAL A 94 11.46 -2.54 29.42
N LYS A 95 11.18 -1.40 28.77
CA LYS A 95 10.09 -1.31 27.78
C LYS A 95 10.52 -1.81 26.41
N SER A 96 11.74 -1.49 26.01
CA SER A 96 12.25 -1.83 24.68
C SER A 96 13.72 -2.23 24.70
N ALA A 97 14.09 -3.12 23.78
CA ALA A 97 15.45 -3.57 23.58
C ALA A 97 15.87 -3.43 22.11
N ILE A 98 17.06 -2.88 21.86
CA ILE A 98 17.72 -2.89 20.55
C ILE A 98 18.76 -4.01 20.57
N VAL A 99 18.55 -5.04 19.78
CA VAL A 99 19.46 -6.19 19.70
C VAL A 99 20.38 -5.99 18.49
N ILE A 100 21.60 -5.55 18.75
CA ILE A 100 22.62 -5.29 17.72
C ILE A 100 23.19 -6.61 17.18
N SER A 101 23.31 -7.61 18.04
CA SER A 101 24.01 -8.86 17.74
C SER A 101 23.35 -9.66 16.61
N ALA A 102 24.20 -10.20 15.73
CA ALA A 102 23.86 -11.26 14.78
C ALA A 102 23.93 -12.65 15.43
N GLY A 103 23.60 -13.69 14.68
CA GLY A 103 23.56 -15.09 15.09
C GLY A 103 22.15 -15.70 15.17
N PHE A 104 21.17 -15.14 14.47
CA PHE A 104 19.74 -15.49 14.57
C PHE A 104 19.22 -16.06 13.24
N SER A 105 17.99 -15.74 12.83
CA SER A 105 17.33 -16.38 11.67
C SER A 105 18.12 -16.31 10.36
N GLU A 106 19.00 -15.32 10.20
CA GLU A 106 19.91 -15.18 9.05
C GLU A 106 20.98 -16.29 8.97
N THR A 107 21.21 -17.04 10.05
CA THR A 107 22.15 -18.18 10.10
C THR A 107 21.49 -19.52 9.80
N GLY A 108 20.18 -19.55 9.56
CA GLY A 108 19.42 -20.76 9.24
C GLY A 108 18.58 -21.29 10.40
N LYS A 109 18.31 -22.60 10.40
CA LYS A 109 17.28 -23.22 11.26
C LYS A 109 17.53 -23.05 12.77
N GLU A 110 18.77 -23.24 13.22
CA GLU A 110 19.10 -23.12 14.65
C GLU A 110 19.00 -21.67 15.15
N GLY A 111 19.51 -20.72 14.36
CA GLY A 111 19.36 -19.30 14.68
C GLY A 111 17.89 -18.85 14.66
N LYS A 112 17.05 -19.41 13.78
CA LYS A 112 15.60 -19.17 13.78
C LYS A 112 14.91 -19.68 15.05
N LYS A 113 15.34 -20.82 15.62
CA LYS A 113 14.83 -21.31 16.91
C LYS A 113 15.20 -20.36 18.05
N LEU A 114 16.46 -19.92 18.09
CA LEU A 114 16.92 -18.95 19.09
C LEU A 114 16.16 -17.61 18.97
N GLU A 115 15.88 -17.17 17.75
CA GLU A 115 15.07 -15.97 17.51
C GLU A 115 13.64 -16.14 18.05
N MET A 116 12.99 -17.29 17.81
CA MET A 116 11.67 -17.57 18.40
C MET A 116 11.69 -17.60 19.92
N GLU A 117 12.72 -18.20 20.53
CA GLU A 117 12.88 -18.25 21.99
C GLU A 117 12.95 -16.85 22.62
N ILE A 118 13.75 -15.94 22.05
CA ILE A 118 13.84 -14.57 22.57
C ILE A 118 12.52 -13.80 22.40
N LEU A 119 11.78 -14.04 21.32
CA LEU A 119 10.47 -13.41 21.07
C LEU A 119 9.42 -13.90 22.07
N ASP A 120 9.40 -15.19 22.37
CA ASP A 120 8.48 -15.76 23.37
C ASP A 120 8.74 -15.19 24.77
N ILE A 121 10.01 -15.05 25.15
CA ILE A 121 10.40 -14.42 26.42
C ILE A 121 10.01 -12.94 26.41
N ALA A 122 10.34 -12.20 25.35
CA ALA A 122 10.02 -10.78 25.22
C ALA A 122 8.51 -10.53 25.37
N LYS A 123 7.70 -11.34 24.68
CA LYS A 123 6.23 -11.30 24.76
C LYS A 123 5.72 -11.59 26.17
N LYS A 124 6.27 -12.59 26.86
CA LYS A 124 5.89 -12.93 28.24
C LYS A 124 6.10 -11.76 29.22
N TYR A 125 7.16 -10.98 29.02
CA TYR A 125 7.50 -9.85 29.89
C TYR A 125 7.10 -8.47 29.33
N ASN A 126 6.41 -8.44 28.18
CA ASN A 126 6.02 -7.21 27.48
C ASN A 126 7.21 -6.28 27.15
N VAL A 127 8.32 -6.87 26.71
CA VAL A 127 9.48 -6.17 26.17
C VAL A 127 9.37 -6.17 24.64
N ARG A 128 9.54 -5.00 24.00
CA ARG A 128 9.57 -4.92 22.53
C ARG A 128 11.00 -4.96 22.01
N ILE A 129 11.25 -5.66 20.90
CA ILE A 129 12.58 -5.86 20.31
C ILE A 129 12.69 -5.17 18.94
N LEU A 130 13.71 -4.32 18.78
CA LEU A 130 14.19 -3.83 17.49
C LEU A 130 15.45 -4.60 17.10
N GLY A 131 15.48 -5.12 15.87
CA GLY A 131 16.48 -6.10 15.43
C GLY A 131 15.89 -7.53 15.41
N PRO A 132 16.69 -8.57 15.71
CA PRO A 132 18.14 -8.55 15.96
C PRO A 132 18.95 -8.25 14.69
N ASN A 133 20.27 -8.37 14.76
CA ASN A 133 21.18 -8.18 13.62
C ASN A 133 21.01 -6.81 12.93
N CYS A 134 20.97 -5.75 13.74
CA CYS A 134 20.76 -4.39 13.26
C CYS A 134 21.94 -3.47 13.59
N LEU A 135 22.03 -2.33 12.91
CA LEU A 135 23.00 -1.29 13.21
C LEU A 135 22.62 -0.46 14.46
N GLY A 136 21.34 -0.43 14.81
CA GLY A 136 20.76 0.42 15.85
C GLY A 136 19.93 1.58 15.30
N VAL A 137 19.78 2.64 16.09
CA VAL A 137 18.94 3.82 15.74
C VAL A 137 19.66 5.15 16.01
N ILE A 138 19.32 6.16 15.21
CA ILE A 138 19.70 7.56 15.42
C ILE A 138 18.42 8.38 15.54
N SER A 139 18.34 9.27 16.52
CA SER A 139 17.30 10.32 16.63
C SER A 139 17.97 11.66 16.91
N THR A 140 17.91 12.56 15.93
CA THR A 140 18.71 13.80 15.94
C THR A 140 18.20 14.82 16.94
N GLN A 141 16.88 14.89 17.16
CA GLN A 141 16.29 15.82 18.13
C GLN A 141 16.75 15.57 19.57
N HIS A 142 16.95 14.30 19.93
CA HIS A 142 17.30 13.89 21.30
C HIS A 142 18.80 13.59 21.47
N ALA A 143 19.61 13.93 20.47
CA ALA A 143 21.04 13.59 20.42
C ALA A 143 21.31 12.10 20.72
N LEU A 144 20.43 11.23 20.23
CA LEU A 144 20.51 9.79 20.43
C LEU A 144 21.25 9.18 19.25
N ASN A 145 22.48 8.70 19.47
CA ASN A 145 23.19 7.83 18.54
C ASN A 145 23.42 6.47 19.19
N ALA A 146 22.43 5.58 19.05
CA ALA A 146 22.46 4.20 19.55
C ALA A 146 22.99 3.22 18.49
N THR A 147 23.97 3.67 17.68
CA THR A 147 24.61 2.86 16.64
C THR A 147 26.11 2.74 16.88
N PHE A 148 26.75 1.83 16.13
CA PHE A 148 28.21 1.74 16.08
C PHE A 148 28.82 2.46 14.87
N SER A 149 28.06 3.34 14.20
CA SER A 149 28.62 4.31 13.25
C SER A 149 29.23 5.49 13.99
N GLU A 150 30.39 5.97 13.57
CA GLU A 150 31.09 7.05 14.28
C GLU A 150 30.46 8.43 14.06
N GLN A 151 29.64 8.57 13.02
CA GLN A 151 29.07 9.83 12.58
C GLN A 151 27.65 10.03 13.12
N MET A 152 27.35 11.25 13.58
CA MET A 152 26.00 11.68 13.88
C MET A 152 25.35 12.26 12.61
N ALA A 153 24.06 11.97 12.41
CA ALA A 153 23.31 12.54 11.31
C ALA A 153 23.06 14.04 11.52
N LYS A 154 23.11 14.82 10.44
CA LYS A 154 22.64 16.22 10.46
C LYS A 154 21.16 16.25 10.83
N LYS A 155 20.75 17.26 11.58
CA LYS A 155 19.35 17.46 11.95
C LYS A 155 18.52 17.85 10.72
N GLY A 156 17.39 17.18 10.52
CA GLY A 156 16.42 17.50 9.48
C GLY A 156 15.07 16.86 9.78
N ASN A 157 14.25 16.69 8.75
CA ASN A 157 12.86 16.23 8.86
C ASN A 157 12.59 14.90 8.11
N ILE A 158 13.63 14.23 7.61
CA ILE A 158 13.52 12.96 6.91
C ILE A 158 13.71 11.80 7.89
N SER A 159 12.79 10.84 7.89
CA SER A 159 13.03 9.56 8.59
C SER A 159 13.42 8.47 7.60
N PHE A 160 14.48 7.73 7.92
CA PHE A 160 14.94 6.60 7.10
C PHE A 160 14.87 5.27 7.84
N ILE A 161 14.23 4.27 7.24
CA ILE A 161 14.16 2.89 7.75
C ILE A 161 14.86 1.96 6.76
N SER A 162 15.81 1.17 7.25
CA SER A 162 16.55 0.19 6.44
C SER A 162 16.59 -1.19 7.09
N GLN A 163 16.25 -2.23 6.32
CA GLN A 163 16.59 -3.60 6.71
C GLN A 163 18.10 -3.88 6.64
N SER A 164 18.84 -3.17 5.79
CA SER A 164 20.29 -3.36 5.65
C SER A 164 21.07 -2.35 6.48
N GLY A 165 21.89 -2.85 7.41
CA GLY A 165 22.84 -2.02 8.17
C GLY A 165 23.95 -1.39 7.31
N ALA A 166 24.34 -2.05 6.22
CA ALA A 166 25.33 -1.51 5.29
C ALA A 166 24.76 -0.32 4.49
N ILE A 167 23.53 -0.45 3.98
CA ILE A 167 22.84 0.65 3.30
C ILE A 167 22.58 1.82 4.25
N PHE A 168 22.25 1.54 5.51
CA PHE A 168 22.17 2.57 6.55
C PHE A 168 23.47 3.36 6.65
N ALA A 169 24.61 2.69 6.78
CA ALA A 169 25.90 3.35 6.92
C ALA A 169 26.27 4.17 5.67
N ILE A 170 26.01 3.62 4.47
CA ILE A 170 26.24 4.32 3.19
C ILE A 170 25.40 5.59 3.09
N ILE A 171 24.11 5.50 3.43
CA ILE A 171 23.20 6.65 3.37
C ILE A 171 23.59 7.73 4.37
N LEU A 172 24.01 7.34 5.58
CA LEU A 172 24.48 8.28 6.60
C LEU A 172 25.71 9.07 6.12
N ASP A 173 26.71 8.38 5.57
CA ASP A 173 27.93 8.99 5.04
C ASP A 173 27.66 9.88 3.82
N TRP A 174 26.86 9.38 2.86
CA TRP A 174 26.51 10.10 1.65
C TRP A 174 25.73 11.39 1.95
N ALA A 175 24.73 11.32 2.84
CA ALA A 175 23.89 12.45 3.20
C ALA A 175 24.67 13.58 3.88
N TYR A 176 25.71 13.25 4.65
CA TYR A 176 26.54 14.25 5.29
C TYR A 176 27.23 15.17 4.28
N SER A 177 27.71 14.59 3.18
CA SER A 177 28.39 15.30 2.08
C SER A 177 27.46 16.16 1.22
N HIS A 178 26.15 15.87 1.24
CA HIS A 178 25.13 16.54 0.43
C HIS A 178 24.20 17.46 1.25
N ASP A 179 24.58 17.75 2.50
CA ASP A 179 23.83 18.60 3.44
C ASP A 179 22.38 18.15 3.70
N ILE A 180 22.15 16.83 3.69
CA ILE A 180 20.84 16.26 3.94
C ILE A 180 20.70 15.88 5.42
N GLY A 181 19.64 16.39 6.04
CA GLY A 181 19.33 16.15 7.45
C GLY A 181 18.24 15.10 7.66
N PHE A 182 18.35 14.35 8.76
CA PHE A 182 17.37 13.36 9.19
C PHE A 182 16.75 13.75 10.53
N SER A 183 15.48 13.37 10.74
CA SER A 183 14.88 13.32 12.06
C SER A 183 15.27 12.02 12.76
N LYS A 184 15.16 10.89 12.05
CA LYS A 184 15.48 9.55 12.57
C LYS A 184 16.10 8.65 11.50
N LEU A 185 17.05 7.82 11.88
CA LEU A 185 17.53 6.69 11.07
C LEU A 185 17.36 5.41 11.87
N ILE A 186 16.81 4.37 11.24
CA ILE A 186 16.38 3.15 11.91
C ILE A 186 16.87 1.94 11.13
N SER A 187 17.77 1.15 11.73
CA SER A 187 18.17 -0.14 11.17
C SER A 187 17.30 -1.25 11.77
N LEU A 188 16.51 -1.92 10.95
CA LEU A 188 15.60 -2.98 11.37
C LEU A 188 16.29 -4.34 11.55
N GLY A 189 17.37 -4.60 10.82
CA GLY A 189 17.98 -5.93 10.75
C GLY A 189 16.97 -6.99 10.31
N ASN A 190 16.83 -8.06 11.10
CA ASN A 190 15.90 -9.14 10.80
C ASN A 190 14.42 -8.73 10.90
N ALA A 191 14.09 -7.65 11.61
CA ALA A 191 12.72 -7.15 11.81
C ALA A 191 11.77 -8.20 12.43
N SER A 192 12.22 -8.87 13.50
CA SER A 192 11.56 -10.07 14.03
C SER A 192 10.40 -9.80 15.01
N ASP A 193 10.42 -8.65 15.70
CA ASP A 193 9.29 -8.17 16.52
C ASP A 193 8.78 -6.84 15.95
N ILE A 194 9.53 -5.75 16.15
CA ILE A 194 9.17 -4.44 15.58
C ILE A 194 9.47 -4.45 14.08
N GLY A 195 8.42 -4.34 13.27
CA GLY A 195 8.51 -4.31 11.81
C GLY A 195 8.25 -2.93 11.19
N PHE A 196 8.17 -2.90 9.85
CA PHE A 196 7.86 -1.68 9.10
C PHE A 196 6.51 -1.07 9.48
N GLY A 197 5.45 -1.87 9.61
CA GLY A 197 4.10 -1.35 9.87
C GLY A 197 4.01 -0.51 11.13
N GLU A 198 4.64 -0.98 12.20
CA GLU A 198 4.67 -0.33 13.51
C GLU A 198 5.51 0.95 13.52
N LEU A 199 6.66 0.93 12.84
CA LEU A 199 7.47 2.13 12.65
C LEU A 199 6.75 3.15 11.79
N LEU A 200 6.03 2.73 10.75
CA LEU A 200 5.24 3.60 9.89
C LEU A 200 4.11 4.26 10.67
N ASP A 201 3.41 3.51 11.53
CA ASP A 201 2.41 4.08 12.44
C ASP A 201 3.04 5.16 13.34
N TYR A 202 4.17 4.84 13.98
CA TYR A 202 4.89 5.79 14.84
C TYR A 202 5.29 7.06 14.07
N LEU A 203 5.93 6.90 12.91
CA LEU A 203 6.44 8.00 12.11
C LEU A 203 5.34 8.82 11.45
N SER A 204 4.18 8.22 11.17
CA SER A 204 3.02 8.95 10.62
C SER A 204 2.55 10.06 11.55
N LEU A 205 2.66 9.85 12.87
CA LEU A 205 2.24 10.79 13.91
C LEU A 205 3.38 11.62 14.49
N ASP A 206 4.64 11.33 14.13
CA ASP A 206 5.81 12.06 14.63
C ASP A 206 5.93 13.46 14.00
N PRO A 207 5.76 14.57 14.73
CA PRO A 207 5.79 15.92 14.16
C PRO A 207 7.17 16.32 13.62
N GLN A 208 8.24 15.60 13.98
CA GLN A 208 9.59 15.88 13.51
C GLN A 208 9.86 15.27 12.12
N THR A 209 8.99 14.39 11.65
CA THR A 209 9.16 13.68 10.39
C THR A 209 8.18 14.25 9.36
N ALA A 210 8.70 14.79 8.27
CA ALA A 210 7.95 15.31 7.13
C ALA A 210 7.86 14.28 6.00
N SER A 211 8.92 13.49 5.77
CA SER A 211 8.96 12.42 4.76
C SER A 211 9.57 11.14 5.33
N ILE A 212 9.16 9.99 4.77
CA ILE A 212 9.61 8.67 5.21
C ILE A 212 10.25 7.93 4.04
N LEU A 213 11.44 7.43 4.28
CA LEU A 213 12.28 6.73 3.33
C LEU A 213 12.44 5.27 3.77
N LEU A 214 12.11 4.30 2.91
CA LEU A 214 12.24 2.86 3.22
C LEU A 214 13.20 2.15 2.26
N TYR A 215 14.13 1.38 2.80
CA TYR A 215 14.89 0.37 2.08
C TYR A 215 14.45 -1.03 2.54
N ILE A 216 13.88 -1.80 1.61
CA ILE A 216 13.20 -3.06 1.87
C ILE A 216 13.87 -4.18 1.07
N GLU A 217 14.15 -5.30 1.72
CA GLU A 217 14.65 -6.53 1.09
C GLU A 217 13.56 -7.60 1.03
N GLY A 218 12.76 -7.72 2.10
CA GLY A 218 11.61 -8.62 2.18
C GLY A 218 10.61 -8.19 3.26
N ILE A 219 9.41 -8.74 3.21
CA ILE A 219 8.33 -8.42 4.16
C ILE A 219 7.93 -9.70 4.91
N GLN A 220 7.84 -9.63 6.24
CA GLN A 220 7.38 -10.77 7.05
C GLN A 220 5.85 -10.80 7.17
N ASN A 221 5.23 -9.65 7.42
CA ASN A 221 3.79 -9.50 7.58
C ASN A 221 3.26 -8.45 6.61
N ALA A 222 2.75 -8.89 5.46
CA ALA A 222 2.27 -8.00 4.40
C ALA A 222 1.07 -7.16 4.82
N ARG A 223 0.18 -7.71 5.66
CA ARG A 223 -1.01 -7.02 6.15
C ARG A 223 -0.63 -5.85 7.03
N GLN A 224 0.21 -6.10 8.05
CA GLN A 224 0.70 -5.06 8.96
C GLN A 224 1.54 -4.01 8.21
N PHE A 225 2.36 -4.45 7.26
CA PHE A 225 3.13 -3.55 6.40
C PHE A 225 2.22 -2.62 5.58
N LEU A 226 1.27 -3.16 4.80
CA LEU A 226 0.38 -2.35 3.97
C LEU A 226 -0.55 -1.46 4.80
N SER A 227 -1.00 -1.93 5.95
CA SER A 227 -1.79 -1.15 6.90
C SER A 227 -1.02 0.10 7.34
N GLY A 228 0.17 -0.08 7.94
CA GLY A 228 1.00 1.06 8.38
C GLY A 228 1.46 1.95 7.23
N LEU A 229 1.75 1.36 6.07
CA LEU A 229 2.16 2.10 4.87
C LEU A 229 1.07 3.03 4.35
N ARG A 230 -0.18 2.54 4.30
CA ARG A 230 -1.34 3.36 3.90
C ARG A 230 -1.62 4.49 4.89
N VAL A 231 -1.49 4.23 6.19
CA VAL A 231 -1.64 5.26 7.23
C VAL A 231 -0.58 6.35 7.08
N ALA A 232 0.69 5.95 6.91
CA ALA A 232 1.78 6.89 6.70
C ALA A 232 1.61 7.70 5.40
N ALA A 233 1.34 7.03 4.28
CA ALA A 233 1.23 7.66 2.96
C ALA A 233 0.03 8.61 2.80
N ARG A 234 -0.97 8.51 3.67
CA ARG A 234 -2.10 9.44 3.76
C ARG A 234 -1.73 10.79 4.37
N LEU A 235 -0.71 10.81 5.22
CA LEU A 235 -0.29 11.99 5.98
C LEU A 235 1.03 12.56 5.49
N LYS A 236 1.94 11.71 5.01
CA LYS A 236 3.33 12.06 4.70
C LYS A 236 3.80 11.33 3.44
N PRO A 237 4.62 11.96 2.60
CA PRO A 237 5.26 11.26 1.50
C PRO A 237 6.10 10.08 1.99
N VAL A 238 5.84 8.90 1.42
CA VAL A 238 6.65 7.70 1.64
C VAL A 238 7.32 7.32 0.32
N ILE A 239 8.64 7.12 0.36
CA ILE A 239 9.46 6.71 -0.78
C ILE A 239 10.14 5.38 -0.47
N VAL A 240 10.11 4.45 -1.41
CA VAL A 240 10.60 3.07 -1.22
C VAL A 240 11.62 2.67 -2.27
N ILE A 241 12.71 2.05 -1.80
CA ILE A 241 13.63 1.24 -2.59
C ILE A 241 13.44 -0.23 -2.19
N LYS A 242 13.22 -1.09 -3.19
CA LYS A 242 13.13 -2.55 -3.03
C LYS A 242 14.32 -3.23 -3.69
N SER A 243 15.11 -3.96 -2.92
CA SER A 243 16.16 -4.84 -3.43
C SER A 243 15.59 -6.22 -3.82
N GLY A 244 16.37 -7.08 -4.47
CA GLY A 244 15.91 -8.43 -4.84
C GLY A 244 14.74 -8.45 -5.83
N ARG A 245 14.81 -7.67 -6.92
CA ARG A 245 13.72 -7.48 -7.90
C ARG A 245 13.65 -8.56 -8.98
N LYS A 246 14.77 -9.22 -9.26
CA LYS A 246 14.91 -10.26 -10.29
C LYS A 246 15.42 -11.53 -9.64
N LYS A 247 15.18 -12.69 -10.27
CA LYS A 247 15.52 -14.03 -9.72
C LYS A 247 16.90 -14.11 -9.06
N ALA A 248 17.94 -13.55 -9.69
CA ALA A 248 19.29 -13.52 -9.12
C ALA A 248 19.38 -12.70 -7.82
N GLY A 249 18.80 -11.49 -7.80
CA GLY A 249 18.75 -10.65 -6.61
C GLY A 249 17.81 -11.19 -5.53
N GLN A 250 16.70 -11.85 -5.90
CA GLN A 250 15.77 -12.49 -4.96
C GLN A 250 16.50 -13.57 -4.15
N LYS A 251 17.27 -14.44 -4.83
CA LYS A 251 18.09 -15.47 -4.17
C LYS A 251 19.10 -14.85 -3.20
N ALA A 252 19.78 -13.77 -3.60
CA ALA A 252 20.72 -13.07 -2.73
C ALA A 252 20.03 -12.47 -1.49
N ALA A 253 18.91 -11.77 -1.68
CA ALA A 253 18.16 -11.17 -0.57
C ALA A 253 17.63 -12.22 0.42
N GLN A 254 17.15 -13.37 -0.06
CA GLN A 254 16.71 -14.49 0.78
C GLN A 254 17.83 -15.13 1.59
N SER A 255 19.07 -15.14 1.07
CA SER A 255 20.23 -15.64 1.84
C SER A 255 20.73 -14.65 2.89
N HIS A 256 20.44 -13.36 2.71
CA HIS A 256 20.85 -12.28 3.62
C HIS A 256 19.79 -11.93 4.67
N THR A 257 18.51 -12.13 4.36
CA THR A 257 17.37 -11.87 5.26
C THR A 257 16.48 -13.10 5.30
N ALA A 258 16.03 -13.51 6.49
CA ALA A 258 15.09 -14.61 6.65
C ALA A 258 13.64 -14.22 6.23
N ALA A 259 13.46 -13.11 5.51
CA ALA A 259 12.18 -12.56 5.11
C ALA A 259 11.68 -13.16 3.78
N ILE A 260 10.36 -13.12 3.58
CA ILE A 260 9.73 -13.61 2.34
C ILE A 260 9.93 -12.56 1.24
N VAL A 261 10.30 -13.03 0.05
CA VAL A 261 10.52 -12.18 -1.13
C VAL A 261 9.52 -12.58 -2.21
N GLY A 262 8.40 -11.86 -2.28
CA GLY A 262 7.37 -12.02 -3.30
C GLY A 262 7.78 -11.49 -4.69
N SER A 263 6.83 -11.53 -5.62
CA SER A 263 7.00 -11.01 -6.98
C SER A 263 7.21 -9.50 -6.99
N ASP A 264 8.13 -9.02 -7.84
CA ASP A 264 8.40 -7.58 -7.96
C ASP A 264 7.22 -6.79 -8.54
N ASP A 265 6.47 -7.41 -9.46
CA ASP A 265 5.27 -6.83 -10.08
C ASP A 265 4.15 -6.67 -9.04
N VAL A 266 3.99 -7.66 -8.15
CA VAL A 266 3.02 -7.63 -7.05
C VAL A 266 3.42 -6.57 -6.01
N PHE A 267 4.72 -6.50 -5.68
CA PHE A 267 5.23 -5.47 -4.77
C PHE A 267 4.99 -4.06 -5.32
N ASP A 268 5.18 -3.84 -6.63
CA ASP A 268 4.89 -2.55 -7.28
C ASP A 268 3.41 -2.18 -7.19
N ALA A 269 2.50 -3.13 -7.50
CA ALA A 269 1.07 -2.94 -7.35
C ALA A 269 0.68 -2.61 -5.89
N ALA A 270 1.29 -3.29 -4.93
CA ALA A 270 1.07 -3.06 -3.50
C ALA A 270 1.48 -1.64 -3.07
N LEU A 271 2.63 -1.15 -3.54
CA LEU A 271 3.07 0.23 -3.27
C LEU A 271 2.14 1.27 -3.91
N GLN A 272 1.71 1.05 -5.15
CA GLN A 272 0.77 1.95 -5.84
C GLN A 272 -0.57 2.00 -5.09
N ARG A 273 -1.11 0.85 -4.67
CA ARG A 273 -2.32 0.78 -3.83
C ARG A 273 -2.15 1.47 -2.49
N ALA A 274 -0.93 1.52 -1.96
CA ALA A 274 -0.62 2.15 -0.70
C ALA A 274 -0.38 3.67 -0.78
N GLY A 275 -0.32 4.28 -1.97
CA GLY A 275 -0.05 5.71 -2.11
C GLY A 275 1.43 6.09 -2.14
N VAL A 276 2.31 5.13 -2.43
CA VAL A 276 3.75 5.24 -2.21
C VAL A 276 4.53 5.40 -3.51
N VAL A 277 5.58 6.23 -3.48
CA VAL A 277 6.48 6.40 -4.62
C VAL A 277 7.62 5.39 -4.53
N ARG A 278 7.82 4.64 -5.62
CA ARG A 278 8.94 3.71 -5.75
C ARG A 278 10.06 4.34 -6.55
N VAL A 279 11.29 4.21 -6.06
CA VAL A 279 12.52 4.60 -6.76
C VAL A 279 13.53 3.45 -6.79
N PHE A 280 14.61 3.60 -7.56
CA PHE A 280 15.54 2.51 -7.85
C PHE A 280 16.99 2.78 -7.45
N THR A 281 17.35 4.03 -7.17
CA THR A 281 18.70 4.41 -6.73
C THR A 281 18.63 5.32 -5.49
N ILE A 282 19.75 5.41 -4.76
CA ILE A 282 19.87 6.29 -3.59
C ILE A 282 19.70 7.76 -3.99
N GLU A 283 20.25 8.17 -5.14
CA GLU A 283 20.10 9.53 -5.66
C GLU A 283 18.62 9.89 -5.88
N GLN A 284 17.87 9.00 -6.55
CA GLN A 284 16.44 9.17 -6.78
C GLN A 284 15.64 9.27 -5.47
N PHE A 285 16.11 8.62 -4.41
CA PHE A 285 15.50 8.66 -3.07
C PHE A 285 15.43 10.09 -2.53
N PHE A 286 16.53 10.82 -2.63
CA PHE A 286 16.62 12.18 -2.13
C PHE A 286 15.98 13.18 -3.08
N SER A 287 16.12 12.99 -4.40
CA SER A 287 15.40 13.80 -5.38
C SER A 287 13.88 13.72 -5.18
N ALA A 288 13.34 12.52 -5.00
CA ALA A 288 11.92 12.33 -4.72
C ALA A 288 11.51 12.92 -3.36
N SER A 289 12.32 12.75 -2.31
CA SER A 289 12.03 13.33 -0.99
C SER A 289 11.97 14.86 -1.03
N GLN A 290 12.95 15.51 -1.65
CA GLN A 290 12.99 16.97 -1.78
C GLN A 290 11.77 17.49 -2.52
N LEU A 291 11.44 16.84 -3.64
CA LEU A 291 10.34 17.23 -4.50
C LEU A 291 8.96 17.08 -3.81
N LEU A 292 8.76 15.97 -3.11
CA LEU A 292 7.49 15.69 -2.42
C LEU A 292 7.35 16.50 -1.12
N SER A 293 8.46 16.91 -0.49
CA SER A 293 8.44 17.79 0.68
C SER A 293 8.13 19.24 0.33
N ALA A 294 8.24 19.64 -0.95
CA ALA A 294 7.87 20.97 -1.42
C ALA A 294 6.34 21.19 -1.51
N ASN A 295 5.52 20.17 -1.18
CA ASN A 295 4.05 20.22 -1.19
C ASN A 295 3.46 20.75 -2.51
N LEU A 296 4.08 20.36 -3.62
CA LEU A 296 3.63 20.72 -4.96
C LEU A 296 2.34 19.98 -5.31
N GLU A 297 1.29 20.73 -5.61
CA GLU A 297 0.05 20.15 -6.14
C GLU A 297 0.22 19.84 -7.63
N ILE A 298 -0.10 18.61 -8.03
CA ILE A 298 -0.13 18.20 -9.42
C ILE A 298 -1.47 17.53 -9.72
N LYS A 299 -2.01 17.76 -10.92
CA LYS A 299 -3.33 17.25 -11.34
C LYS A 299 -3.25 16.14 -12.39
N GLY A 300 -2.04 15.77 -12.83
CA GLY A 300 -1.83 14.77 -13.87
C GLY A 300 -0.37 14.58 -14.26
N ASN A 301 -0.13 14.18 -15.51
CA ASN A 301 1.20 13.84 -16.02
C ASN A 301 1.54 14.53 -17.35
N ARG A 302 0.87 15.65 -17.65
CA ARG A 302 1.12 16.46 -18.86
C ARG A 302 2.11 17.58 -18.55
N LEU A 303 3.26 17.57 -19.19
CA LEU A 303 4.36 18.50 -18.93
C LEU A 303 4.54 19.48 -20.09
N GLY A 304 4.57 20.78 -19.79
CA GLY A 304 5.09 21.81 -20.69
C GLY A 304 6.56 22.06 -20.44
N ILE A 305 7.38 22.10 -21.48
CA ILE A 305 8.83 22.31 -21.37
C ILE A 305 9.18 23.64 -22.02
N ILE A 306 9.90 24.51 -21.30
CA ILE A 306 10.42 25.80 -21.77
C ILE A 306 11.95 25.72 -21.75
N THR A 307 12.62 25.95 -22.87
CA THR A 307 14.09 25.81 -22.99
C THR A 307 14.68 26.90 -23.87
N ASN A 308 15.93 27.32 -23.63
CA ASN A 308 16.70 28.16 -24.57
C ASN A 308 17.63 27.36 -25.51
N GLY A 309 17.49 26.04 -25.52
CA GLY A 309 18.25 25.16 -26.41
C GLY A 309 17.45 23.93 -26.82
N GLY A 310 17.30 23.73 -28.12
CA GLY A 310 16.58 22.60 -28.70
C GLY A 310 17.16 21.23 -28.34
N GLY A 311 18.48 21.06 -28.28
CA GLY A 311 19.13 19.78 -27.95
C GLY A 311 18.67 19.19 -26.61
N PRO A 312 18.82 19.91 -25.49
CA PRO A 312 18.27 19.50 -24.20
C PRO A 312 16.74 19.31 -24.19
N GLY A 313 16.00 20.09 -24.98
CA GLY A 313 14.55 19.91 -25.13
C GLY A 313 14.19 18.55 -25.74
N VAL A 314 14.92 18.12 -26.77
CA VAL A 314 14.75 16.78 -27.38
C VAL A 314 15.08 15.68 -26.38
N MET A 315 16.20 15.79 -25.64
CA MET A 315 16.57 14.82 -24.60
C MET A 315 15.48 14.69 -23.52
N ALA A 316 14.90 15.81 -23.09
CA ALA A 316 13.79 15.82 -22.14
C ALA A 316 12.54 15.13 -22.71
N ALA A 317 12.18 15.40 -23.96
CA ALA A 317 11.02 14.80 -24.62
C ALA A 317 11.19 13.27 -24.82
N ASP A 318 12.39 12.83 -25.22
CA ASP A 318 12.71 11.40 -25.37
C ASP A 318 12.61 10.68 -24.02
N HIS A 319 13.20 11.24 -22.97
CA HIS A 319 13.13 10.64 -21.62
C HIS A 319 11.70 10.62 -21.09
N ALA A 320 10.92 11.68 -21.34
CA ALA A 320 9.50 11.76 -20.96
C ALA A 320 8.69 10.61 -21.57
N ALA A 321 8.96 10.26 -22.84
CA ALA A 321 8.31 9.14 -23.49
C ALA A 321 8.61 7.80 -22.80
N THR A 322 9.86 7.57 -22.36
CA THR A 322 10.24 6.32 -21.65
C THR A 322 9.52 6.15 -20.31
N LEU A 323 9.22 7.27 -19.64
CA LEU A 323 8.53 7.31 -18.34
C LEU A 323 7.01 7.52 -18.47
N ASN A 324 6.47 7.51 -19.70
CA ASN A 324 5.06 7.77 -20.01
C ASN A 324 4.56 9.15 -19.49
N ILE A 325 5.43 10.15 -19.44
CA ILE A 325 5.06 11.54 -19.23
C ILE A 325 4.59 12.13 -20.56
N LYS A 326 3.41 12.75 -20.55
CA LYS A 326 2.79 13.28 -21.76
C LYS A 326 3.35 14.68 -22.05
N ILE A 327 3.80 14.89 -23.28
CA ILE A 327 4.18 16.19 -23.82
C ILE A 327 3.07 16.63 -24.77
N PRO A 328 2.00 17.28 -24.29
CA PRO A 328 0.86 17.65 -25.12
C PRO A 328 1.20 18.84 -26.02
N SER A 329 0.46 18.95 -27.13
CA SER A 329 0.47 20.16 -27.96
C SER A 329 -0.06 21.38 -27.18
N LEU A 330 0.43 22.55 -27.56
CA LEU A 330 -0.02 23.83 -27.02
C LEU A 330 -1.49 24.08 -27.36
N SER A 331 -2.22 24.77 -26.48
CA SER A 331 -3.53 25.29 -26.86
C SER A 331 -3.41 26.32 -27.98
N GLU A 332 -4.48 26.52 -28.75
CA GLU A 332 -4.50 27.55 -29.81
C GLU A 332 -4.28 28.96 -29.24
N ASP A 333 -4.88 29.26 -28.08
CA ASP A 333 -4.69 30.54 -27.37
C ASP A 333 -3.23 30.75 -26.94
N THR A 334 -2.59 29.72 -26.36
CA THR A 334 -1.17 29.78 -25.99
C THR A 334 -0.28 29.96 -27.22
N THR A 335 -0.52 29.21 -28.30
CA THR A 335 0.23 29.33 -29.55
C THR A 335 0.15 30.75 -30.12
N ASN A 336 -1.05 31.33 -30.14
CA ASN A 336 -1.27 32.68 -30.66
C ASN A 336 -0.55 33.75 -29.81
N LYS A 337 -0.58 33.65 -28.49
CA LYS A 337 0.12 34.58 -27.58
C LYS A 337 1.63 34.46 -27.72
N LEU A 338 2.16 33.24 -27.83
CA LEU A 338 3.59 33.01 -28.04
C LEU A 338 4.05 33.56 -29.40
N ASN A 339 3.26 33.40 -30.46
CA ASN A 339 3.56 33.95 -31.79
C ASN A 339 3.66 35.48 -31.84
N GLN A 340 2.92 36.19 -30.99
CA GLN A 340 2.99 37.65 -30.91
C GLN A 340 4.24 38.15 -30.18
N MET A 341 4.81 37.31 -29.31
CA MET A 341 5.86 37.71 -28.37
C MET A 341 7.24 37.16 -28.71
N LEU A 342 7.29 35.92 -29.22
CA LEU A 342 8.54 35.23 -29.56
C LEU A 342 8.96 35.52 -31.00
N PRO A 343 10.27 35.51 -31.31
CA PRO A 343 10.76 35.59 -32.67
C PRO A 343 10.18 34.47 -33.53
N SER A 344 9.95 34.71 -34.83
CA SER A 344 9.30 33.76 -35.76
C SER A 344 9.91 32.35 -35.79
N ASN A 345 11.17 32.21 -35.37
CA ASN A 345 11.96 30.98 -35.45
C ASN A 345 11.88 30.12 -34.17
N TRP A 346 11.06 30.48 -33.18
CA TRP A 346 10.80 29.61 -32.03
C TRP A 346 10.17 28.28 -32.49
N SER A 347 10.13 27.25 -31.64
CA SER A 347 9.78 25.89 -32.05
C SER A 347 8.34 25.66 -32.54
N HIS A 348 7.40 26.57 -32.24
CA HIS A 348 5.96 26.42 -32.49
C HIS A 348 5.34 25.14 -31.90
N ASN A 349 6.00 24.53 -30.92
CA ASN A 349 5.60 23.25 -30.34
C ASN A 349 6.03 23.13 -28.86
N ASN A 350 5.69 22.02 -28.22
CA ASN A 350 6.21 21.61 -26.92
C ASN A 350 7.24 20.48 -27.14
N PRO A 351 8.54 20.66 -26.79
CA PRO A 351 9.14 21.76 -26.03
C PRO A 351 9.16 23.13 -26.72
N ILE A 352 8.95 24.18 -25.92
CA ILE A 352 8.97 25.59 -26.32
C ILE A 352 10.42 26.09 -26.29
N ASP A 353 11.05 26.17 -27.46
CA ASP A 353 12.41 26.72 -27.60
C ASP A 353 12.34 28.25 -27.75
N VAL A 354 12.72 28.95 -26.68
CA VAL A 354 12.74 30.42 -26.61
C VAL A 354 14.00 31.05 -27.22
N LEU A 355 14.85 30.22 -27.85
CA LEU A 355 16.11 30.55 -28.50
C LEU A 355 17.23 30.93 -27.53
N GLY A 356 18.48 30.78 -27.98
CA GLY A 356 19.66 30.97 -27.15
C GLY A 356 19.86 32.41 -26.63
N ASP A 357 19.35 33.41 -27.34
CA ASP A 357 19.43 34.83 -26.97
C ASP A 357 18.33 35.28 -25.98
N ALA A 358 17.54 34.34 -25.45
CA ALA A 358 16.44 34.64 -24.55
C ALA A 358 16.85 35.45 -23.33
N THR A 359 16.16 36.59 -23.12
CA THR A 359 16.33 37.44 -21.95
C THR A 359 15.56 36.87 -20.74
N PRO A 360 15.87 37.31 -19.50
CA PRO A 360 15.09 36.95 -18.31
C PRO A 360 13.59 37.23 -18.46
N GLU A 361 13.23 38.36 -19.07
CA GLU A 361 11.84 38.77 -19.32
C GLU A 361 11.16 37.79 -20.28
N ARG A 362 11.85 37.36 -21.35
CA ARG A 362 11.32 36.38 -22.30
C ARG A 362 10.95 35.06 -21.59
N PHE A 363 11.81 34.57 -20.69
CA PHE A 363 11.49 33.39 -19.89
C PHE A 363 10.28 33.60 -18.97
N ALA A 364 10.23 34.73 -18.26
CA ALA A 364 9.14 35.05 -17.34
C ALA A 364 7.79 35.17 -18.05
N ASP A 365 7.76 35.80 -19.22
CA ASP A 365 6.54 35.99 -20.00
C ASP A 365 6.04 34.69 -20.64
N VAL A 366 6.93 33.87 -21.21
CA VAL A 366 6.58 32.52 -21.71
C VAL A 366 6.01 31.67 -20.57
N LEU A 367 6.68 31.67 -19.41
CA LEU A 367 6.21 30.94 -18.23
C LEU A 367 4.81 31.39 -17.79
N SER A 368 4.58 32.71 -17.74
CA SER A 368 3.28 33.31 -17.38
C SER A 368 2.15 32.89 -18.32
N ILE A 369 2.43 32.78 -19.64
CA ILE A 369 1.46 32.27 -20.62
C ILE A 369 1.22 30.78 -20.39
N CYS A 370 2.28 29.98 -20.25
CA CYS A 370 2.17 28.52 -20.10
C CYS A 370 1.47 28.10 -18.79
N LEU A 371 1.63 28.88 -17.71
CA LEU A 371 0.92 28.65 -16.44
C LEU A 371 -0.61 28.66 -16.63
N LYS A 372 -1.13 29.39 -17.62
CA LYS A 372 -2.56 29.49 -17.93
C LYS A 372 -3.07 28.43 -18.91
N ASP A 373 -2.19 27.64 -19.53
CA ASP A 373 -2.58 26.62 -20.51
C ASP A 373 -3.12 25.35 -19.82
N ASN A 374 -4.41 25.04 -20.00
CA ASN A 374 -5.06 23.87 -19.41
C ASN A 374 -4.58 22.52 -19.96
N ASN A 375 -3.76 22.51 -21.01
CA ASN A 375 -3.10 21.31 -21.51
C ASN A 375 -1.96 20.85 -20.60
N PHE A 376 -1.39 21.73 -19.76
CA PHE A 376 -0.29 21.40 -18.86
C PHE A 376 -0.75 21.17 -17.43
N ASP A 377 -0.27 20.08 -16.83
CA ASP A 377 -0.41 19.77 -15.40
C ASP A 377 0.79 20.26 -14.58
N GLY A 378 1.92 20.56 -15.24
CA GLY A 378 3.12 21.17 -14.67
C GLY A 378 4.08 21.68 -15.74
N LEU A 379 5.10 22.43 -15.33
CA LEU A 379 6.05 23.07 -16.23
C LEU A 379 7.50 22.77 -15.83
N LEU A 380 8.34 22.52 -16.83
CA LEU A 380 9.78 22.42 -16.70
C LEU A 380 10.42 23.61 -17.41
N THR A 381 11.14 24.43 -16.66
CA THR A 381 11.98 25.50 -17.22
C THR A 381 13.43 25.03 -17.29
N MET A 382 14.07 25.18 -18.44
CA MET A 382 15.42 24.70 -18.69
C MET A 382 16.31 25.82 -19.21
N LEU A 383 17.53 25.90 -18.69
CA LEU A 383 18.53 26.86 -19.15
C LEU A 383 19.86 26.18 -19.43
N THR A 384 20.37 26.41 -20.64
CA THR A 384 21.75 26.09 -21.03
C THR A 384 22.59 27.37 -21.03
N PRO A 385 23.71 27.43 -20.29
CA PRO A 385 24.51 28.64 -20.13
C PRO A 385 25.39 28.90 -21.36
N ILE A 386 24.90 29.74 -22.28
CA ILE A 386 25.68 30.25 -23.42
C ILE A 386 26.23 31.66 -23.12
N ALA A 387 27.11 32.19 -23.98
CA ALA A 387 27.83 33.44 -23.73
C ALA A 387 26.93 34.65 -23.39
N MET A 388 25.74 34.73 -23.99
CA MET A 388 24.76 35.81 -23.78
C MET A 388 23.78 35.55 -22.62
N SER A 389 23.73 34.31 -22.10
CA SER A 389 22.79 33.93 -21.05
C SER A 389 23.20 34.52 -19.70
N LYS A 390 22.20 34.86 -18.87
CA LYS A 390 22.38 35.33 -17.50
C LYS A 390 21.66 34.37 -16.54
N PRO A 391 22.27 33.23 -16.15
CA PRO A 391 21.57 32.15 -15.44
C PRO A 391 20.85 32.58 -14.17
N VAL A 392 21.47 33.48 -13.38
CA VAL A 392 20.92 33.99 -12.11
C VAL A 392 19.77 34.95 -12.34
N ASP A 393 19.89 35.84 -13.32
CA ASP A 393 18.83 36.80 -13.66
C ASP A 393 17.60 36.06 -14.21
N VAL A 394 17.80 35.05 -15.07
CA VAL A 394 16.71 34.21 -15.57
C VAL A 394 16.05 33.42 -14.45
N ALA A 395 16.83 32.84 -13.53
CA ALA A 395 16.28 32.15 -12.36
C ALA A 395 15.44 33.10 -11.50
N SER A 396 15.94 34.32 -11.25
CA SER A 396 15.19 35.36 -10.51
C SER A 396 13.88 35.73 -11.20
N ALA A 397 13.90 35.87 -12.53
CA ALA A 397 12.70 36.19 -13.30
C ALA A 397 11.67 35.04 -13.31
N VAL A 398 12.12 33.79 -13.35
CA VAL A 398 11.26 32.61 -13.21
C VAL A 398 10.59 32.59 -11.83
N ILE A 399 11.36 32.79 -10.76
CA ILE A 399 10.85 32.85 -9.38
C ILE A 399 9.79 33.95 -9.23
N GLN A 400 10.11 35.16 -9.67
CA GLN A 400 9.16 36.29 -9.63
C GLN A 400 7.90 36.02 -10.45
N SER A 401 8.00 35.33 -11.59
CA SER A 401 6.85 34.96 -12.42
C SER A 401 5.94 33.94 -11.72
N ILE A 402 6.52 32.95 -11.02
CA ILE A 402 5.79 31.97 -10.20
C ILE A 402 4.99 32.68 -9.10
N GLU A 403 5.64 33.56 -8.34
CA GLU A 403 5.03 34.31 -7.24
C GLU A 403 3.93 35.26 -7.74
N LYS A 404 4.24 36.05 -8.78
CA LYS A 404 3.31 37.03 -9.37
C LYS A 404 2.04 36.39 -9.89
N ASN A 405 2.15 35.21 -10.51
CA ASN A 405 0.99 34.50 -11.05
C ASN A 405 0.28 33.62 -10.01
N LYS A 406 0.82 33.49 -8.79
CA LYS A 406 0.34 32.54 -7.77
C LYS A 406 0.16 31.14 -8.38
N ALA A 407 1.22 30.64 -8.99
CA ALA A 407 1.18 29.41 -9.78
C ALA A 407 0.60 28.23 -8.98
N GLU A 408 -0.53 27.70 -9.43
CA GLU A 408 -1.10 26.44 -8.90
C GLU A 408 -0.39 25.21 -9.48
N LYS A 409 0.20 25.35 -10.68
CA LYS A 409 0.90 24.26 -11.36
C LYS A 409 2.34 24.19 -10.84
N PRO A 410 2.88 22.99 -10.65
CA PRO A 410 4.26 22.81 -10.22
C PRO A 410 5.20 23.28 -11.32
N VAL A 411 6.15 24.14 -10.94
CA VAL A 411 7.25 24.56 -11.82
C VAL A 411 8.54 23.95 -11.28
N ILE A 412 9.19 23.14 -12.11
CA ILE A 412 10.51 22.59 -11.84
C ILE A 412 11.55 23.24 -12.75
N ALA A 413 12.78 23.34 -12.26
CA ALA A 413 13.88 23.98 -12.97
C ALA A 413 14.94 22.95 -13.37
N ALA A 414 15.56 23.09 -14.55
CA ALA A 414 16.78 22.37 -14.91
C ALA A 414 17.83 23.32 -15.50
N TRP A 415 18.82 23.69 -14.69
CA TRP A 415 19.89 24.60 -15.09
C TRP A 415 21.12 23.74 -15.40
N LEU A 416 21.42 23.63 -16.69
CA LEU A 416 22.31 22.60 -17.24
C LEU A 416 23.75 23.08 -17.23
N GLY A 417 24.57 22.53 -16.34
CA GLY A 417 25.98 22.91 -16.20
C GLY A 417 26.41 22.81 -14.75
N GLU A 418 27.51 23.48 -14.42
CA GLU A 418 28.09 23.44 -13.07
C GLU A 418 28.38 24.86 -12.57
N LYS A 419 29.63 25.31 -12.70
CA LYS A 419 30.12 26.57 -12.11
C LYS A 419 29.30 27.82 -12.45
N LYS A 420 28.81 27.94 -13.69
CA LYS A 420 28.08 29.14 -14.14
C LYS A 420 26.64 29.21 -13.62
N VAL A 421 26.07 28.07 -13.26
CA VAL A 421 24.65 27.96 -12.86
C VAL A 421 24.49 27.72 -11.36
N ALA A 422 25.55 27.32 -10.65
CA ALA A 422 25.51 27.05 -9.21
C ALA A 422 24.85 28.16 -8.36
N PRO A 423 25.07 29.47 -8.59
CA PRO A 423 24.37 30.49 -7.82
C PRO A 423 22.85 30.53 -8.08
N ALA A 424 22.39 30.08 -9.25
CA ALA A 424 20.95 29.95 -9.54
C ALA A 424 20.32 28.77 -8.79
N TRP A 425 21.07 27.67 -8.59
CA TRP A 425 20.62 26.54 -7.77
C TRP A 425 20.39 26.95 -6.31
N GLU A 426 21.32 27.72 -5.74
CA GLU A 426 21.16 28.26 -4.39
C GLU A 426 19.92 29.15 -4.29
N LEU A 427 19.67 29.98 -5.30
CA LEU A 427 18.50 30.84 -5.38
C LEU A 427 17.19 30.03 -5.43
N PHE A 428 17.12 28.98 -6.25
CA PHE A 428 15.95 28.08 -6.29
C PHE A 428 15.72 27.37 -4.95
N SER A 429 16.80 26.90 -4.31
CA SER A 429 16.73 26.27 -2.99
C SER A 429 16.15 27.21 -1.94
N GLN A 430 16.55 28.49 -1.93
CA GLN A 430 16.05 29.49 -0.98
C GLN A 430 14.55 29.79 -1.15
N HIS A 431 14.01 29.60 -2.36
CA HIS A 431 12.59 29.83 -2.69
C HIS A 431 11.78 28.53 -2.77
N ASN A 432 12.33 27.40 -2.28
CA ASN A 432 11.71 26.07 -2.33
C ASN A 432 11.26 25.62 -3.73
N ILE A 433 11.97 26.03 -4.78
CA ILE A 433 11.72 25.56 -6.14
C ILE A 433 12.64 24.37 -6.43
N PRO A 434 12.09 23.19 -6.76
CA PRO A 434 12.90 22.03 -7.10
C PRO A 434 13.70 22.29 -8.38
N TYR A 435 15.00 21.97 -8.33
CA TYR A 435 15.89 22.14 -9.45
C TYR A 435 16.71 20.86 -9.71
N PHE A 436 17.12 20.70 -10.97
CA PHE A 436 17.90 19.56 -11.43
C PHE A 436 19.06 20.03 -12.33
N GLN A 437 20.07 19.17 -12.47
CA GLN A 437 21.29 19.47 -13.23
C GLN A 437 21.24 18.94 -14.66
N THR A 438 20.34 17.98 -14.94
CA THR A 438 20.18 17.36 -16.26
C THR A 438 18.72 17.33 -16.69
N PRO A 439 18.44 17.30 -18.01
CA PRO A 439 17.07 17.12 -18.52
C PRO A 439 16.41 15.85 -17.98
N GLU A 440 17.14 14.73 -17.97
CA GLU A 440 16.64 13.42 -17.57
C GLU A 440 16.25 13.39 -16.10
N ALA A 441 17.08 13.95 -15.22
CA ALA A 441 16.78 14.03 -13.78
C ALA A 441 15.54 14.90 -13.51
N ALA A 442 15.34 15.97 -14.29
CA ALA A 442 14.16 16.82 -14.17
C ALA A 442 12.87 16.10 -14.57
N ILE A 443 12.92 15.33 -15.66
CA ILE A 443 11.80 14.50 -16.10
C ILE A 443 11.53 13.36 -15.11
N GLU A 444 12.57 12.72 -14.58
CA GLU A 444 12.43 11.74 -13.49
C GLU A 444 11.77 12.35 -12.26
N GLY A 445 12.22 13.55 -11.85
CA GLY A 445 11.60 14.34 -10.81
C GLY A 445 10.10 14.51 -11.04
N PHE A 446 9.72 15.09 -12.19
CA PHE A 446 8.31 15.26 -12.54
C PHE A 446 7.52 13.93 -12.51
N SER A 447 8.15 12.83 -12.92
CA SER A 447 7.54 11.51 -12.86
C SER A 447 7.21 11.05 -11.44
N TYR A 448 8.00 11.44 -10.43
CA TYR A 448 7.71 11.14 -9.03
C TYR A 448 6.46 11.89 -8.54
N LEU A 449 6.28 13.17 -8.92
CA LEU A 449 5.05 13.92 -8.62
C LEU A 449 3.83 13.27 -9.27
N ALA A 450 3.93 12.96 -10.57
CA ALA A 450 2.83 12.34 -11.30
C ALA A 450 2.45 10.95 -10.73
N ARG A 451 3.44 10.13 -10.37
CA ARG A 451 3.23 8.81 -9.74
C ARG A 451 2.69 8.93 -8.33
N TYR A 452 3.15 9.91 -7.56
CA TYR A 452 2.61 10.19 -6.23
C TYR A 452 1.13 10.52 -6.32
N TYR A 453 0.76 11.48 -7.18
CA TYR A 453 -0.64 11.85 -7.40
C TYR A 453 -1.51 10.67 -7.82
N GLN A 454 -1.05 9.87 -8.79
CA GLN A 454 -1.77 8.66 -9.20
C GLN A 454 -1.93 7.69 -8.04
N SER A 455 -0.87 7.41 -7.28
CA SER A 455 -0.90 6.47 -6.15
C SER A 455 -1.82 6.98 -5.03
N GLN A 456 -1.87 8.29 -4.80
CA GLN A 456 -2.83 8.91 -3.87
C GLN A 456 -4.27 8.69 -4.34
N GLN A 457 -4.57 8.79 -5.65
CA GLN A 457 -5.90 8.43 -6.16
C GLN A 457 -6.26 6.97 -5.86
N PHE A 458 -5.31 6.04 -6.01
CA PHE A 458 -5.51 4.63 -5.64
C PHE A 458 -5.73 4.46 -4.13
N LEU A 459 -4.93 5.11 -3.30
CA LEU A 459 -5.02 5.03 -1.83
C LEU A 459 -6.42 5.38 -1.32
N LEU A 460 -7.04 6.40 -1.94
CA LEU A 460 -8.39 6.88 -1.64
C LEU A 460 -9.50 5.92 -2.07
N GLN A 461 -9.24 4.99 -3.00
CA GLN A 461 -10.26 4.06 -3.45
C GLN A 461 -10.64 3.07 -2.34
N VAL A 462 -11.93 2.98 -2.04
CA VAL A 462 -12.54 1.90 -1.25
C VAL A 462 -13.36 1.01 -2.17
N PRO A 463 -12.81 -0.14 -2.57
CA PRO A 463 -13.56 -1.14 -3.32
C PRO A 463 -14.73 -1.69 -2.52
N GLU A 464 -15.92 -1.62 -3.12
CA GLU A 464 -17.08 -2.37 -2.66
C GLU A 464 -17.05 -3.76 -3.30
N THR A 465 -17.47 -4.77 -2.53
CA THR A 465 -17.83 -6.08 -3.10
C THR A 465 -19.20 -5.97 -3.77
N LEU A 466 -19.34 -6.55 -4.97
CA LEU A 466 -20.62 -6.55 -5.70
C LEU A 466 -21.61 -7.60 -5.15
N SER A 467 -21.21 -8.39 -4.15
CA SER A 467 -21.94 -9.55 -3.59
C SER A 467 -23.32 -9.23 -2.99
N SER A 468 -23.69 -7.96 -2.82
CA SER A 468 -25.03 -7.53 -2.37
C SER A 468 -26.06 -7.33 -3.49
N THR A 469 -25.64 -7.37 -4.76
CA THR A 469 -26.59 -7.54 -5.85
C THR A 469 -27.06 -8.99 -5.80
N LYS A 470 -28.37 -9.23 -5.55
CA LYS A 470 -28.97 -10.58 -5.66
C LYS A 470 -28.37 -11.27 -6.90
N HIS A 471 -27.77 -12.46 -6.73
CA HIS A 471 -27.29 -13.43 -7.74
C HIS A 471 -25.93 -14.12 -7.46
N VAL A 472 -25.29 -13.99 -6.28
CA VAL A 472 -24.13 -14.87 -5.95
C VAL A 472 -24.57 -16.12 -5.19
N ASP A 473 -24.26 -17.30 -5.71
CA ASP A 473 -24.53 -18.60 -5.07
C ASP A 473 -23.29 -19.09 -4.28
N MET A 474 -23.09 -18.51 -3.10
CA MET A 474 -21.96 -18.84 -2.23
C MET A 474 -22.03 -20.28 -1.72
N ASP A 475 -23.22 -20.75 -1.33
CA ASP A 475 -23.42 -22.10 -0.79
C ASP A 475 -23.08 -23.16 -1.84
N GLY A 476 -23.52 -22.96 -3.09
CA GLY A 476 -23.18 -23.82 -4.22
C GLY A 476 -21.68 -23.85 -4.52
N ALA A 477 -21.01 -22.70 -4.48
CA ALA A 477 -19.57 -22.62 -4.68
C ALA A 477 -18.78 -23.35 -3.58
N HIS A 478 -19.14 -23.16 -2.30
CA HIS A 478 -18.52 -23.88 -1.18
C HIS A 478 -18.71 -25.38 -1.30
N LEU A 479 -19.93 -25.84 -1.62
CA LEU A 479 -20.22 -27.27 -1.78
C LEU A 479 -19.35 -27.95 -2.85
N ILE A 480 -19.11 -27.27 -3.98
CA ILE A 480 -18.22 -27.77 -5.04
C ILE A 480 -16.80 -27.95 -4.52
N ILE A 481 -16.27 -26.94 -3.82
CA ILE A 481 -14.90 -26.94 -3.30
C ILE A 481 -14.74 -28.01 -2.21
N GLU A 482 -15.66 -28.06 -1.25
CA GLU A 482 -15.66 -29.05 -0.17
C GLU A 482 -15.72 -30.48 -0.71
N THR A 483 -16.56 -30.72 -1.73
CA THR A 483 -16.66 -32.02 -2.39
C THR A 483 -15.33 -32.41 -3.02
N ALA A 484 -14.68 -31.51 -3.77
CA ALA A 484 -13.38 -31.78 -4.38
C ALA A 484 -12.29 -32.06 -3.34
N LEU A 485 -12.20 -31.25 -2.28
CA LEU A 485 -11.24 -31.43 -1.20
C LEU A 485 -11.47 -32.72 -0.42
N SER A 486 -12.73 -33.10 -0.17
CA SER A 486 -13.07 -34.38 0.49
C SER A 486 -12.63 -35.61 -0.31
N GLN A 487 -12.55 -35.46 -1.64
CA GLN A 487 -12.04 -36.48 -2.57
C GLN A 487 -10.52 -36.41 -2.74
N ASN A 488 -9.81 -35.59 -1.95
CA ASN A 488 -8.38 -35.28 -2.08
C ASN A 488 -8.00 -34.72 -3.47
N ARG A 489 -8.93 -34.08 -4.17
CA ARG A 489 -8.66 -33.37 -5.43
C ARG A 489 -8.34 -31.91 -5.14
N LYS A 490 -7.19 -31.46 -5.64
CA LYS A 490 -6.80 -30.04 -5.62
C LYS A 490 -7.12 -29.29 -6.91
N LEU A 491 -7.54 -30.01 -7.95
CA LEU A 491 -7.90 -29.45 -9.24
C LEU A 491 -9.39 -29.70 -9.48
N LEU A 492 -10.12 -28.62 -9.75
CA LEU A 492 -11.51 -28.72 -10.14
C LEU A 492 -11.62 -29.12 -11.61
N SER A 493 -12.67 -29.88 -11.94
CA SER A 493 -13.01 -30.20 -13.31
C SER A 493 -13.42 -28.93 -14.08
N SER A 494 -13.46 -29.00 -15.42
CA SER A 494 -13.88 -27.84 -16.22
C SER A 494 -15.34 -27.45 -15.95
N LEU A 495 -16.20 -28.42 -15.65
CA LEU A 495 -17.59 -28.19 -15.26
C LEU A 495 -17.69 -27.51 -13.89
N GLU A 496 -16.97 -28.03 -12.90
CA GLU A 496 -16.89 -27.45 -11.55
C GLU A 496 -16.33 -26.01 -11.59
N SER A 497 -15.27 -25.79 -12.37
CA SER A 497 -14.66 -24.46 -12.53
C SER A 497 -15.63 -23.44 -13.14
N LYS A 498 -16.34 -23.82 -14.21
CA LYS A 498 -17.34 -22.95 -14.86
C LYS A 498 -18.59 -22.75 -13.99
N ALA A 499 -18.96 -23.74 -13.18
CA ALA A 499 -20.06 -23.61 -12.23
C ALA A 499 -19.74 -22.56 -11.14
N ILE A 500 -18.52 -22.56 -10.59
CA ILE A 500 -18.08 -21.49 -9.66
C ILE A 500 -18.12 -20.13 -10.35
N LEU A 501 -17.60 -20.00 -11.57
CA LEU A 501 -17.66 -18.72 -12.29
C LEU A 501 -19.11 -18.24 -12.51
N SER A 502 -20.01 -19.17 -12.87
CA SER A 502 -21.45 -18.87 -13.04
C SER A 502 -22.11 -18.45 -11.73
N ALA A 503 -21.74 -19.07 -10.61
CA ALA A 503 -22.21 -18.73 -9.27
C ALA A 503 -21.84 -17.29 -8.86
N PHE A 504 -20.87 -16.66 -9.54
CA PHE A 504 -20.48 -15.26 -9.35
C PHE A 504 -20.89 -14.37 -10.53
N ASP A 505 -21.90 -14.74 -11.31
CA ASP A 505 -22.37 -14.00 -12.50
C ASP A 505 -21.32 -13.77 -13.59
N ILE A 506 -20.30 -14.62 -13.71
CA ILE A 506 -19.33 -14.54 -14.80
C ILE A 506 -19.86 -15.40 -15.96
N PRO A 507 -20.15 -14.82 -17.14
CA PRO A 507 -20.72 -15.59 -18.25
C PRO A 507 -19.74 -16.66 -18.76
N VAL A 508 -20.17 -17.92 -18.74
CA VAL A 508 -19.44 -19.07 -19.28
C VAL A 508 -20.19 -19.67 -20.46
N ASN A 509 -19.46 -20.31 -21.38
CA ASN A 509 -20.12 -21.06 -22.43
C ASN A 509 -20.74 -22.38 -21.88
N PRO A 510 -21.96 -22.74 -22.31
CA PRO A 510 -22.58 -24.00 -21.91
C PRO A 510 -21.67 -25.18 -22.20
N THR A 511 -21.50 -26.07 -21.23
CA THR A 511 -20.58 -27.20 -21.30
C THR A 511 -21.31 -28.46 -20.86
N TYR A 512 -21.32 -29.48 -21.71
CA TYR A 512 -22.02 -30.73 -21.49
C TYR A 512 -21.05 -31.90 -21.55
N LEU A 513 -21.17 -32.86 -20.64
CA LEU A 513 -20.34 -34.07 -20.64
C LEU A 513 -21.02 -35.18 -21.43
N ALA A 514 -20.29 -35.78 -22.36
CA ALA A 514 -20.68 -36.99 -23.07
C ALA A 514 -19.74 -38.14 -22.68
N HIS A 515 -20.30 -39.27 -22.27
CA HIS A 515 -19.54 -40.48 -21.91
C HIS A 515 -19.27 -41.36 -23.12
N ASP A 516 -20.09 -41.25 -24.16
CA ASP A 516 -19.93 -41.99 -25.40
C ASP A 516 -20.22 -41.14 -26.65
N HIS A 517 -19.91 -41.69 -27.83
CA HIS A 517 -20.07 -40.99 -29.10
C HIS A 517 -21.54 -40.74 -29.50
N ASN A 518 -22.52 -41.49 -28.95
CA ASN A 518 -23.94 -41.28 -29.24
C ASN A 518 -24.49 -40.14 -28.40
N GLU A 519 -24.19 -40.11 -27.10
CA GLU A 519 -24.45 -38.95 -26.23
C GLU A 519 -23.82 -37.70 -26.84
N ALA A 520 -22.58 -37.80 -27.32
CA ALA A 520 -21.89 -36.69 -27.93
C ALA A 520 -22.61 -36.12 -29.15
N LEU A 521 -23.16 -37.00 -29.99
CA LEU A 521 -23.93 -36.61 -31.16
C LEU A 521 -25.24 -35.92 -30.76
N ILE A 522 -26.00 -36.49 -29.82
CA ILE A 522 -27.26 -35.92 -29.34
C ILE A 522 -27.03 -34.53 -28.77
N ILE A 523 -26.01 -34.36 -27.94
CA ILE A 523 -25.65 -33.07 -27.36
C ILE A 523 -25.28 -32.08 -28.47
N ALA A 524 -24.41 -32.46 -29.41
CA ALA A 524 -23.96 -31.59 -30.49
C ALA A 524 -25.12 -31.11 -31.40
N GLU A 525 -26.08 -32.00 -31.71
CA GLU A 525 -27.27 -31.63 -32.48
C GLU A 525 -28.24 -30.74 -31.68
N THR A 526 -28.33 -30.94 -30.37
CA THR A 526 -29.20 -30.15 -29.48
C THR A 526 -28.68 -28.72 -29.29
N ILE A 527 -27.37 -28.55 -29.09
CA ILE A 527 -26.77 -27.22 -28.87
C ILE A 527 -26.48 -26.47 -30.17
N GLY A 528 -26.45 -27.17 -31.30
CA GLY A 528 -26.16 -26.64 -32.63
C GLY A 528 -24.68 -26.73 -33.01
N LEU A 529 -24.44 -27.08 -34.29
CA LEU A 529 -23.11 -27.15 -34.89
C LEU A 529 -22.69 -25.79 -35.51
N PRO A 530 -21.39 -25.44 -35.57
CA PRO A 530 -20.27 -26.26 -35.14
C PRO A 530 -20.03 -26.25 -33.62
N VAL A 531 -19.40 -27.33 -33.12
CA VAL A 531 -19.06 -27.49 -31.68
C VAL A 531 -17.56 -27.63 -31.47
N ALA A 532 -17.12 -27.38 -30.23
CA ALA A 532 -15.81 -27.77 -29.73
C ALA A 532 -15.95 -29.02 -28.87
N MET A 533 -15.05 -30.00 -29.07
CA MET A 533 -14.98 -31.24 -28.31
C MET A 533 -13.64 -31.31 -27.59
N LYS A 534 -13.66 -31.43 -26.26
CA LYS A 534 -12.46 -31.40 -25.41
C LYS A 534 -12.47 -32.59 -24.45
N ILE A 535 -11.31 -33.20 -24.21
CA ILE A 535 -11.20 -34.32 -23.27
C ILE A 535 -11.58 -33.91 -21.83
N HIS A 536 -12.32 -34.76 -21.13
CA HIS A 536 -12.63 -34.64 -19.71
C HIS A 536 -11.89 -35.73 -18.92
N SER A 537 -10.88 -35.33 -18.15
CA SER A 537 -10.06 -36.24 -17.35
C SER A 537 -9.46 -35.50 -16.15
N PRO A 538 -9.50 -36.08 -14.93
CA PRO A 538 -8.83 -35.51 -13.76
C PRO A 538 -7.29 -35.57 -13.87
N ASP A 539 -6.74 -36.44 -14.73
CA ASP A 539 -5.29 -36.66 -14.85
C ASP A 539 -4.61 -35.80 -15.92
N ILE A 540 -5.41 -34.98 -16.63
CA ILE A 540 -4.98 -34.14 -17.76
C ILE A 540 -5.27 -32.68 -17.43
N THR A 541 -4.23 -31.93 -17.10
CA THR A 541 -4.32 -30.51 -16.75
C THR A 541 -4.37 -29.61 -17.99
N HIS A 542 -3.44 -29.80 -18.93
CA HIS A 542 -3.36 -29.05 -20.18
C HIS A 542 -3.82 -29.93 -21.34
N LYS A 543 -5.08 -29.73 -21.75
CA LYS A 543 -5.74 -30.56 -22.78
C LYS A 543 -5.04 -30.50 -24.14
N LYS A 544 -4.39 -29.38 -24.47
CA LYS A 544 -3.62 -29.21 -25.72
C LYS A 544 -2.36 -30.06 -25.76
N ASP A 545 -1.70 -30.29 -24.62
CA ASP A 545 -0.43 -31.03 -24.55
C ASP A 545 -0.59 -32.52 -24.88
N VAL A 546 -1.83 -33.01 -24.87
CA VAL A 546 -2.18 -34.40 -25.21
C VAL A 546 -3.02 -34.50 -26.48
N ASP A 547 -3.08 -33.43 -27.29
CA ASP A 547 -3.97 -33.32 -28.46
C ASP A 547 -5.44 -33.61 -28.13
N GLY A 548 -5.86 -33.23 -26.92
CA GLY A 548 -7.17 -33.48 -26.33
C GLY A 548 -8.21 -32.39 -26.63
N VAL A 549 -8.02 -31.58 -27.67
CA VAL A 549 -8.94 -30.50 -28.07
C VAL A 549 -9.15 -30.52 -29.58
N PHE A 550 -10.40 -30.65 -30.01
CA PHE A 550 -10.83 -30.43 -31.38
C PHE A 550 -11.83 -29.27 -31.43
N LEU A 551 -11.55 -28.29 -32.29
CA LEU A 551 -12.39 -27.11 -32.48
C LEU A 551 -13.11 -27.19 -33.84
N ASN A 552 -14.24 -26.49 -33.95
CA ASN A 552 -14.96 -26.31 -35.21
C ASN A 552 -15.41 -27.62 -35.88
N VAL A 553 -15.98 -28.55 -35.09
CA VAL A 553 -16.57 -29.80 -35.57
C VAL A 553 -17.92 -29.49 -36.20
N LYS A 554 -18.07 -29.70 -37.52
CA LYS A 554 -19.12 -29.05 -38.33
C LYS A 554 -20.36 -29.90 -38.59
N ASN A 555 -20.26 -31.21 -38.47
CA ASN A 555 -21.33 -32.13 -38.84
C ASN A 555 -21.34 -33.39 -37.96
N ALA A 556 -22.48 -34.09 -37.95
CA ALA A 556 -22.71 -35.31 -37.17
C ALA A 556 -21.68 -36.43 -37.42
N GLN A 557 -21.21 -36.57 -38.67
CA GLN A 557 -20.22 -37.60 -39.02
C GLN A 557 -18.86 -37.31 -38.39
N GLU A 558 -18.44 -36.04 -38.38
CA GLU A 558 -17.21 -35.59 -37.73
C GLU A 558 -17.24 -35.81 -36.22
N VAL A 559 -18.37 -35.58 -35.54
CA VAL A 559 -18.50 -35.76 -34.08
C VAL A 559 -18.06 -37.16 -33.65
N ARG A 560 -18.55 -38.21 -34.31
CA ARG A 560 -18.18 -39.60 -33.99
C ARG A 560 -16.70 -39.85 -34.22
N LYS A 561 -16.16 -39.37 -35.35
CA LYS A 561 -14.73 -39.53 -35.69
C LYS A 561 -13.84 -38.84 -34.67
N VAL A 562 -14.15 -37.59 -34.36
CA VAL A 562 -13.42 -36.76 -33.39
C VAL A 562 -13.46 -37.36 -32.00
N PHE A 563 -14.61 -37.93 -31.58
CA PHE A 563 -14.73 -38.62 -30.30
C PHE A 563 -13.68 -39.74 -30.16
N HIS A 564 -13.61 -40.65 -31.14
CA HIS A 564 -12.64 -41.75 -31.11
C HIS A 564 -11.20 -41.23 -31.17
N GLN A 565 -10.93 -40.24 -32.02
CA GLN A 565 -9.60 -39.66 -32.19
C GLN A 565 -9.09 -38.99 -30.91
N LEU A 566 -9.95 -38.28 -30.17
CA LEU A 566 -9.60 -37.69 -28.87
C LEU A 566 -9.19 -38.75 -27.85
N ILE A 567 -9.96 -39.85 -27.75
CA ILE A 567 -9.65 -40.95 -26.83
C ILE A 567 -8.33 -41.64 -27.22
N GLU A 568 -8.10 -41.87 -28.51
CA GLU A 568 -6.87 -42.47 -29.02
C GLU A 568 -5.64 -41.59 -28.77
N ASN A 569 -5.72 -40.30 -29.07
CA ASN A 569 -4.64 -39.32 -28.83
C ASN A 569 -4.22 -39.32 -27.35
N VAL A 570 -5.21 -39.28 -26.45
CA VAL A 570 -4.94 -39.25 -25.02
C VAL A 570 -4.35 -40.56 -24.54
N LYS A 571 -4.90 -41.72 -24.95
CA LYS A 571 -4.33 -43.04 -24.59
C LYS A 571 -2.90 -43.22 -25.12
N LYS A 572 -2.56 -42.59 -26.24
CA LYS A 572 -1.20 -42.61 -26.80
C LYS A 572 -0.24 -41.73 -26.01
N ASN A 573 -0.66 -40.52 -25.65
CA ASN A 573 0.19 -39.51 -25.01
C ASN A 573 0.29 -39.70 -23.48
N LYS A 574 -0.78 -40.21 -22.86
CA LYS A 574 -0.87 -40.58 -21.43
C LYS A 574 -1.72 -41.84 -21.24
N PRO A 575 -1.13 -43.04 -21.35
CA PRO A 575 -1.85 -44.32 -21.26
C PRO A 575 -2.58 -44.55 -19.93
N ASP A 576 -2.01 -44.04 -18.84
CA ASP A 576 -2.53 -44.24 -17.48
C ASP A 576 -3.60 -43.21 -17.08
N ALA A 577 -3.94 -42.25 -17.95
CA ALA A 577 -4.93 -41.22 -17.64
C ALA A 577 -6.34 -41.79 -17.61
N LYS A 578 -7.06 -41.56 -16.51
CA LYS A 578 -8.49 -41.87 -16.39
C LYS A 578 -9.29 -40.88 -17.24
N ILE A 579 -9.93 -41.37 -18.29
CA ILE A 579 -10.84 -40.57 -19.12
C ILE A 579 -12.25 -40.76 -18.61
N GLU A 580 -12.92 -39.67 -18.23
CA GLU A 580 -14.29 -39.70 -17.73
C GLU A 580 -15.31 -39.36 -18.82
N GLY A 581 -14.87 -38.69 -19.89
CA GLY A 581 -15.69 -38.43 -21.08
C GLY A 581 -15.09 -37.34 -21.96
N ILE A 582 -15.94 -36.73 -22.78
CA ILE A 582 -15.60 -35.58 -23.63
C ILE A 582 -16.63 -34.48 -23.35
N THR A 583 -16.14 -33.28 -23.04
CA THR A 583 -16.98 -32.08 -22.94
C THR A 583 -17.27 -31.51 -24.31
N ILE A 584 -18.52 -31.15 -24.54
CA ILE A 584 -19.03 -30.57 -25.78
C ILE A 584 -19.56 -29.18 -25.49
N GLU A 585 -19.11 -28.23 -26.28
CA GLU A 585 -19.37 -26.81 -26.11
C GLU A 585 -19.74 -26.19 -27.46
N PRO A 586 -20.64 -25.19 -27.51
CA PRO A 586 -20.92 -24.47 -28.75
C PRO A 586 -19.66 -23.72 -29.20
N MET A 587 -19.37 -23.75 -30.50
CA MET A 587 -18.23 -22.99 -31.03
C MET A 587 -18.56 -21.50 -31.03
N SER A 588 -17.84 -20.71 -30.24
CA SER A 588 -18.02 -19.25 -30.21
C SER A 588 -17.33 -18.60 -31.41
N ILE A 589 -18.12 -18.26 -32.44
CA ILE A 589 -17.64 -17.51 -33.61
C ILE A 589 -18.10 -16.06 -33.48
N ARG A 590 -17.27 -15.24 -32.84
CA ARG A 590 -17.48 -13.79 -32.70
C ARG A 590 -16.44 -13.08 -33.54
N ALA A 591 -16.85 -12.49 -34.67
CA ALA A 591 -15.93 -11.92 -35.67
C ALA A 591 -15.03 -10.81 -35.09
N ASN A 592 -15.56 -10.06 -34.10
CA ASN A 592 -14.88 -8.94 -33.45
C ASN A 592 -14.31 -9.30 -32.06
N ALA A 593 -14.21 -10.59 -31.72
CA ALA A 593 -13.74 -11.03 -30.41
C ALA A 593 -12.25 -10.75 -30.17
N ARG A 594 -11.94 -10.34 -28.95
CA ARG A 594 -10.58 -10.20 -28.42
C ARG A 594 -10.37 -11.31 -27.41
N GLU A 595 -9.28 -12.06 -27.55
CA GLU A 595 -8.86 -13.05 -26.56
C GLU A 595 -8.08 -12.36 -25.44
N LEU A 596 -8.60 -12.47 -24.22
CA LEU A 596 -8.04 -11.90 -23.01
C LEU A 596 -7.71 -13.01 -22.02
N LEU A 597 -6.81 -12.72 -21.11
CA LEU A 597 -6.51 -13.54 -19.94
C LEU A 597 -6.98 -12.80 -18.69
N LEU A 598 -7.65 -13.52 -17.80
CA LEU A 598 -8.02 -13.05 -16.47
C LEU A 598 -7.75 -14.17 -15.48
N GLY A 599 -7.15 -13.88 -14.34
CA GLY A 599 -6.88 -14.93 -13.36
C GLY A 599 -6.57 -14.43 -11.97
N LEU A 600 -6.54 -15.37 -11.04
CA LEU A 600 -6.06 -15.19 -9.67
C LEU A 600 -4.81 -16.04 -9.47
N LEU A 601 -3.80 -15.44 -8.87
CA LEU A 601 -2.58 -16.10 -8.43
C LEU A 601 -2.40 -15.86 -6.93
N HIS A 602 -1.63 -16.71 -6.27
CA HIS A 602 -1.26 -16.52 -4.86
C HIS A 602 0.21 -16.12 -4.74
N ASP A 603 0.48 -14.88 -4.33
CA ASP A 603 1.81 -14.41 -3.98
C ASP A 603 2.15 -14.82 -2.53
N GLU A 604 3.37 -15.31 -2.30
CA GLU A 604 3.79 -15.79 -0.98
C GLU A 604 3.82 -14.71 0.10
N THR A 605 3.96 -13.43 -0.30
CA THR A 605 3.99 -12.28 0.61
C THR A 605 2.61 -11.67 0.76
N PHE A 606 1.96 -11.29 -0.36
CA PHE A 606 0.74 -10.47 -0.34
C PHE A 606 -0.57 -11.26 -0.45
N GLY A 607 -0.51 -12.59 -0.65
CA GLY A 607 -1.70 -13.42 -0.79
C GLY A 607 -2.29 -13.35 -2.20
N PRO A 608 -3.63 -13.38 -2.36
CA PRO A 608 -4.24 -13.42 -3.68
C PRO A 608 -3.99 -12.13 -4.46
N VAL A 609 -3.75 -12.26 -5.75
CA VAL A 609 -3.58 -11.16 -6.71
C VAL A 609 -4.34 -11.47 -8.00
N VAL A 610 -4.93 -10.44 -8.62
CA VAL A 610 -5.61 -10.56 -9.91
C VAL A 610 -4.64 -10.21 -11.04
N THR A 611 -4.66 -10.99 -12.12
CA THR A 611 -3.88 -10.75 -13.34
C THR A 611 -4.81 -10.53 -14.52
N PHE A 612 -4.48 -9.57 -15.38
CA PHE A 612 -5.21 -9.25 -16.61
C PHE A 612 -4.24 -9.01 -17.76
N GLY A 613 -4.56 -9.49 -18.96
CA GLY A 613 -3.68 -9.34 -20.11
C GLY A 613 -4.25 -9.83 -21.43
N ALA A 614 -3.41 -9.83 -22.47
CA ALA A 614 -3.72 -10.50 -23.73
C ALA A 614 -3.83 -12.01 -23.49
N GLY A 615 -4.85 -12.65 -24.05
CA GLY A 615 -5.13 -14.08 -23.91
C GLY A 615 -4.66 -14.92 -25.10
N GLY A 616 -5.07 -16.19 -25.10
CA GLY A 616 -4.79 -17.13 -26.19
C GLY A 616 -3.46 -17.86 -26.04
N THR A 617 -2.86 -18.26 -27.16
CA THR A 617 -1.63 -19.08 -27.16
C THR A 617 -0.34 -18.27 -27.05
N PHE A 618 -0.39 -16.96 -27.27
CA PHE A 618 0.81 -16.10 -27.32
C PHE A 618 1.12 -15.37 -26.00
N VAL A 619 0.39 -15.67 -24.92
CA VAL A 619 0.51 -15.02 -23.60
C VAL A 619 1.96 -14.98 -23.11
N GLU A 620 2.66 -16.12 -23.13
CA GLU A 620 4.02 -16.24 -22.61
C GLU A 620 5.05 -15.44 -23.41
N ILE A 621 4.80 -15.26 -24.72
CA ILE A 621 5.71 -14.58 -25.65
C ILE A 621 5.49 -13.07 -25.60
N LEU A 622 4.24 -12.62 -25.56
CA LEU A 622 3.90 -11.19 -25.58
C LEU A 622 4.19 -10.50 -24.25
N GLN A 623 4.15 -11.24 -23.14
CA GLN A 623 4.35 -10.74 -21.77
C GLN A 623 3.49 -9.51 -21.44
N ASP A 624 2.33 -9.40 -22.08
CA ASP A 624 1.39 -8.30 -21.90
C ASP A 624 0.42 -8.61 -20.77
N ARG A 625 0.89 -8.39 -19.54
CA ARG A 625 0.11 -8.63 -18.32
C ARG A 625 0.24 -7.47 -17.35
N ALA A 626 -0.82 -7.21 -16.62
CA ALA A 626 -0.86 -6.32 -15.48
C ALA A 626 -1.42 -7.07 -14.27
N ILE A 627 -0.98 -6.68 -13.07
CA ILE A 627 -1.35 -7.32 -11.80
C ILE A 627 -1.90 -6.27 -10.85
N GLU A 628 -2.85 -6.66 -10.02
CA GLU A 628 -3.42 -5.82 -8.96
C GLU A 628 -3.82 -6.65 -7.73
N LEU A 629 -3.94 -5.99 -6.57
CA LEU A 629 -4.41 -6.64 -5.34
C LEU A 629 -5.94 -6.50 -5.21
N PRO A 630 -6.68 -7.61 -5.04
CA PRO A 630 -8.08 -7.54 -4.64
C PRO A 630 -8.20 -6.94 -3.22
N PRO A 631 -9.33 -6.30 -2.91
CA PRO A 631 -10.48 -6.02 -3.79
C PRO A 631 -10.22 -4.86 -4.75
N VAL A 632 -11.05 -4.76 -5.80
CA VAL A 632 -10.96 -3.73 -6.84
C VAL A 632 -12.32 -3.09 -7.13
N ASN A 633 -12.34 -1.80 -7.49
CA ASN A 633 -13.52 -1.13 -8.03
C ASN A 633 -13.34 -0.81 -9.52
N THR A 634 -14.31 -0.13 -10.12
CA THR A 634 -14.26 0.27 -11.54
C THR A 634 -13.05 1.15 -11.87
N PHE A 635 -12.66 2.08 -10.99
CA PHE A 635 -11.47 2.90 -11.17
C PHE A 635 -10.20 2.04 -11.25
N ILE A 636 -10.02 1.12 -10.29
CA ILE A 636 -8.86 0.23 -10.24
C ILE A 636 -8.86 -0.72 -11.44
N CYS A 637 -10.02 -1.28 -11.81
CA CYS A 637 -10.14 -2.16 -12.99
C CYS A 637 -9.74 -1.43 -14.27
N LYS A 638 -10.23 -0.20 -14.46
CA LYS A 638 -9.87 0.62 -15.60
C LYS A 638 -8.36 0.83 -15.67
N ARG A 639 -7.71 1.14 -14.54
CA ARG A 639 -6.25 1.30 -14.49
C ARG A 639 -5.49 0.00 -14.73
N LEU A 640 -5.98 -1.13 -14.20
CA LEU A 640 -5.43 -2.45 -14.45
C LEU A 640 -5.43 -2.76 -15.96
N ILE A 641 -6.54 -2.48 -16.64
CA ILE A 641 -6.67 -2.64 -18.09
C ILE A 641 -5.71 -1.71 -18.83
N GLU A 642 -5.70 -0.40 -18.51
CA GLU A 642 -4.86 0.62 -19.16
C GLU A 642 -3.34 0.34 -19.08
N LYS A 643 -2.88 -0.43 -18.08
CA LYS A 643 -1.48 -0.86 -17.95
C LYS A 643 -1.05 -1.86 -19.03
N THR A 644 -1.99 -2.53 -19.69
CA THR A 644 -1.72 -3.53 -20.74
C THR A 644 -1.66 -2.89 -22.12
N ARG A 645 -0.92 -3.51 -23.04
CA ARG A 645 -0.86 -3.12 -24.46
C ARG A 645 -2.16 -3.50 -25.18
N VAL A 646 -2.79 -4.61 -24.81
CA VAL A 646 -4.08 -5.07 -25.35
C VAL A 646 -5.20 -4.07 -25.12
N SER A 647 -5.09 -3.19 -24.12
CA SER A 647 -6.05 -2.09 -23.90
C SER A 647 -6.31 -1.25 -25.16
N LYS A 648 -5.29 -1.06 -26.01
CA LYS A 648 -5.41 -0.31 -27.28
C LYS A 648 -6.29 -1.02 -28.33
N LEU A 649 -6.48 -2.33 -28.20
CA LEU A 649 -7.34 -3.15 -29.06
C LEU A 649 -8.77 -3.30 -28.52
N LEU A 650 -9.02 -2.83 -27.29
CA LEU A 650 -10.34 -2.83 -26.67
C LEU A 650 -11.18 -1.63 -27.13
N ASP A 651 -10.53 -0.57 -27.59
CA ASP A 651 -11.18 0.54 -28.29
C ASP A 651 -11.53 0.18 -29.74
N GLU A 652 -12.18 1.10 -30.44
CA GLU A 652 -12.45 0.96 -31.86
C GLU A 652 -11.13 0.86 -32.62
N TYR A 653 -10.99 -0.21 -33.40
CA TYR A 653 -9.76 -0.49 -34.14
C TYR A 653 -10.10 -0.98 -35.54
N ARG A 654 -9.80 -0.17 -36.55
CA ARG A 654 -10.14 -0.43 -37.97
C ARG A 654 -11.64 -0.70 -38.11
N ASN A 655 -12.03 -1.94 -38.44
CA ASN A 655 -13.42 -2.35 -38.64
C ASN A 655 -14.01 -3.08 -37.41
N MET A 656 -13.28 -3.11 -36.28
CA MET A 656 -13.73 -3.77 -35.06
C MET A 656 -14.31 -2.71 -34.10
N PRO A 657 -15.60 -2.81 -33.71
CA PRO A 657 -16.22 -1.93 -32.73
C PRO A 657 -15.56 -2.08 -31.35
N ALA A 658 -15.57 -1.04 -30.52
CA ALA A 658 -15.07 -1.13 -29.14
C ALA A 658 -15.76 -2.27 -28.35
N VAL A 659 -15.03 -2.93 -27.45
CA VAL A 659 -15.61 -3.96 -26.58
C VAL A 659 -16.52 -3.33 -25.53
N ASP A 660 -17.44 -4.11 -24.97
CA ASP A 660 -18.16 -3.74 -23.75
C ASP A 660 -17.21 -3.75 -22.54
N LYS A 661 -16.57 -2.60 -22.30
CA LYS A 661 -15.66 -2.38 -21.17
C LYS A 661 -16.37 -2.51 -19.83
N THR A 662 -17.69 -2.27 -19.77
CA THR A 662 -18.46 -2.38 -18.52
C THR A 662 -18.61 -3.84 -18.13
N ALA A 663 -18.99 -4.71 -19.06
CA ALA A 663 -19.04 -6.15 -18.85
C ALA A 663 -17.67 -6.72 -18.47
N LEU A 664 -16.60 -6.26 -19.12
CA LEU A 664 -15.23 -6.67 -18.79
C LEU A 664 -14.83 -6.28 -17.36
N MET A 665 -15.07 -5.03 -16.96
CA MET A 665 -14.80 -4.59 -15.59
C MET A 665 -15.64 -5.36 -14.57
N LYS A 666 -16.91 -5.67 -14.87
CA LYS A 666 -17.75 -6.49 -14.00
C LYS A 666 -17.16 -7.90 -13.80
N ALA A 667 -16.67 -8.55 -14.86
CA ALA A 667 -16.02 -9.85 -14.74
C ALA A 667 -14.74 -9.79 -13.88
N ILE A 668 -13.91 -8.76 -14.03
CA ILE A 668 -12.73 -8.56 -13.18
C ILE A 668 -13.14 -8.40 -11.71
N ILE A 669 -14.15 -7.57 -11.41
CA ILE A 669 -14.63 -7.38 -10.03
C ILE A 669 -15.18 -8.69 -9.46
N ARG A 670 -15.95 -9.47 -10.23
CA ARG A 670 -16.47 -10.78 -9.79
C ARG A 670 -15.36 -11.80 -9.52
N VAL A 671 -14.30 -11.80 -10.32
CA VAL A 671 -13.10 -12.60 -10.05
C VAL A 671 -12.42 -12.15 -8.74
N CYS A 672 -12.39 -10.86 -8.44
CA CYS A 672 -11.91 -10.37 -7.15
C CYS A 672 -12.85 -10.71 -5.98
N ASP A 673 -14.17 -10.73 -6.20
CA ASP A 673 -15.14 -11.23 -5.20
C ASP A 673 -14.87 -12.71 -4.88
N ILE A 674 -14.59 -13.56 -5.89
CA ILE A 674 -14.16 -14.95 -5.69
C ILE A 674 -12.92 -15.01 -4.77
N ALA A 675 -11.90 -14.17 -5.01
CA ALA A 675 -10.70 -14.13 -4.18
C ALA A 675 -10.97 -13.73 -2.72
N CYS A 676 -11.92 -12.80 -2.50
CA CYS A 676 -12.30 -12.33 -1.18
C CYS A 676 -13.07 -13.40 -0.40
N GLU A 677 -14.06 -14.03 -1.05
CA GLU A 677 -15.05 -14.89 -0.40
C GLU A 677 -14.63 -16.38 -0.34
N LEU A 678 -13.75 -16.84 -1.25
CA LEU A 678 -13.34 -18.25 -1.36
C LEU A 678 -11.82 -18.42 -1.11
N PRO A 679 -11.35 -18.38 0.16
CA PRO A 679 -9.92 -18.50 0.50
C PRO A 679 -9.27 -19.84 0.14
N GLU A 680 -10.08 -20.86 -0.15
CA GLU A 680 -9.66 -22.17 -0.63
C GLU A 680 -9.05 -22.10 -2.05
N ILE A 681 -9.47 -21.12 -2.87
CA ILE A 681 -8.96 -20.97 -4.24
C ILE A 681 -7.53 -20.43 -4.20
N LYS A 682 -6.58 -21.23 -4.70
CA LYS A 682 -5.15 -20.87 -4.83
C LYS A 682 -4.80 -20.28 -6.18
N GLU A 683 -5.48 -20.74 -7.22
CA GLU A 683 -5.25 -20.31 -8.59
C GLU A 683 -6.57 -20.35 -9.36
N LEU A 684 -6.82 -19.32 -10.16
CA LEU A 684 -7.88 -19.27 -11.16
C LEU A 684 -7.24 -18.78 -12.46
N ASP A 685 -7.36 -19.53 -13.53
CA ASP A 685 -6.91 -19.14 -14.86
C ASP A 685 -8.09 -19.19 -15.83
N ILE A 686 -8.49 -18.03 -16.35
CA ILE A 686 -9.50 -17.88 -17.39
C ILE A 686 -8.79 -17.53 -18.68
N ASN A 687 -8.61 -18.54 -19.54
CA ASN A 687 -7.93 -18.36 -20.81
C ASN A 687 -8.46 -19.33 -21.89
N PRO A 688 -9.13 -18.84 -22.95
CA PRO A 688 -9.40 -17.43 -23.23
C PRO A 688 -10.70 -16.93 -22.56
N LEU A 689 -10.65 -15.69 -22.07
CA LEU A 689 -11.82 -14.83 -21.88
C LEU A 689 -12.05 -14.06 -23.18
N ILE A 690 -13.15 -14.30 -23.88
CA ILE A 690 -13.51 -13.53 -25.06
C ILE A 690 -14.25 -12.25 -24.65
N SER A 691 -13.90 -11.12 -25.28
CA SER A 691 -14.65 -9.87 -25.16
C SER A 691 -14.92 -9.23 -26.53
N ASP A 692 -16.13 -8.73 -26.73
CA ASP A 692 -16.59 -8.00 -27.92
C ASP A 692 -17.62 -6.91 -27.52
N GLU A 693 -18.29 -6.30 -28.50
CA GLU A 693 -19.32 -5.28 -28.29
C GLU A 693 -20.56 -5.78 -27.51
N ASN A 694 -20.74 -7.10 -27.40
CA ASN A 694 -21.89 -7.74 -26.76
C ASN A 694 -21.57 -8.28 -25.35
N GLY A 695 -20.36 -8.04 -24.82
CA GLY A 695 -19.98 -8.42 -23.47
C GLY A 695 -18.74 -9.31 -23.41
N VAL A 696 -18.73 -10.20 -22.42
CA VAL A 696 -17.64 -11.16 -22.17
C VAL A 696 -18.16 -12.59 -22.09
N LEU A 697 -17.32 -13.55 -22.45
CA LEU A 697 -17.63 -14.98 -22.37
C LEU A 697 -16.37 -15.79 -22.06
N VAL A 698 -16.43 -16.61 -21.01
CA VAL A 698 -15.37 -17.56 -20.66
C VAL A 698 -15.49 -18.81 -21.54
N LEU A 699 -14.41 -19.17 -22.23
CA LEU A 699 -14.35 -20.41 -23.03
C LEU A 699 -13.63 -21.57 -22.35
N ASP A 700 -12.63 -21.26 -21.53
CA ASP A 700 -11.96 -22.25 -20.68
C ASP A 700 -11.54 -21.60 -19.36
N ALA A 701 -11.59 -22.40 -18.31
CA ALA A 701 -11.23 -21.98 -16.97
C ALA A 701 -10.63 -23.15 -16.20
N ARG A 702 -9.65 -22.85 -15.36
CA ARG A 702 -8.99 -23.79 -14.47
C ARG A 702 -8.94 -23.21 -13.07
N ILE A 703 -9.40 -23.97 -12.08
CA ILE A 703 -9.33 -23.59 -10.66
C ILE A 703 -8.54 -24.63 -9.88
N VAL A 704 -7.55 -24.17 -9.11
CA VAL A 704 -6.80 -24.96 -8.13
C VAL A 704 -7.26 -24.55 -6.74
N VAL A 705 -7.59 -25.54 -5.92
CA VAL A 705 -8.05 -25.38 -4.53
C VAL A 705 -7.10 -26.05 -3.55
N ASP A 706 -7.00 -25.50 -2.35
CA ASP A 706 -6.30 -26.11 -1.22
C ASP A 706 -6.94 -25.68 0.10
N PHE A 707 -6.66 -26.41 1.17
CA PHE A 707 -7.13 -26.02 2.50
C PHE A 707 -6.51 -24.68 2.90
N PRO A 708 -7.31 -23.69 3.33
CA PRO A 708 -6.78 -22.43 3.82
C PRO A 708 -6.00 -22.67 5.12
N ARG A 709 -5.03 -21.81 5.42
CA ARG A 709 -4.40 -21.83 6.74
C ARG A 709 -5.47 -21.48 7.78
N VAL A 710 -5.58 -22.29 8.83
CA VAL A 710 -6.58 -22.11 9.90
C VAL A 710 -6.51 -20.68 10.44
N SER A 711 -7.54 -19.89 10.19
CA SER A 711 -7.71 -18.53 10.69
C SER A 711 -9.12 -18.39 11.23
N ARG A 712 -9.26 -17.80 12.43
CA ARG A 712 -10.56 -17.42 12.99
C ARG A 712 -11.03 -16.04 12.49
N ARG A 713 -10.16 -15.28 11.82
CA ARG A 713 -10.43 -13.92 11.34
C ARG A 713 -10.78 -13.92 9.85
N THR A 714 -11.90 -13.29 9.51
CA THR A 714 -12.36 -13.04 8.14
C THR A 714 -11.31 -12.25 7.35
N TYR A 715 -11.09 -12.63 6.10
CA TYR A 715 -10.14 -12.00 5.16
C TYR A 715 -8.65 -12.05 5.56
N ASN A 716 -8.25 -12.88 6.52
CA ASN A 716 -6.84 -12.96 6.93
C ASN A 716 -5.88 -13.45 5.82
N HIS A 717 -6.41 -14.02 4.73
CA HIS A 717 -5.65 -14.35 3.53
C HIS A 717 -5.38 -13.13 2.63
N MET A 718 -6.01 -11.98 2.89
CA MET A 718 -5.97 -10.78 2.08
C MET A 718 -4.98 -9.74 2.65
N ALA A 719 -4.17 -9.14 1.77
CA ALA A 719 -3.35 -7.99 2.12
C ALA A 719 -4.18 -6.71 2.39
N ILE A 720 -5.27 -6.53 1.63
CA ILE A 720 -6.20 -5.39 1.75
C ILE A 720 -7.59 -5.96 2.02
N HIS A 721 -8.18 -5.63 3.17
CA HIS A 721 -9.53 -6.04 3.50
C HIS A 721 -10.58 -5.25 2.69
N PRO A 722 -11.66 -5.89 2.24
CA PRO A 722 -12.79 -5.22 1.60
C PRO A 722 -13.61 -4.37 2.58
N TYR A 723 -14.43 -3.49 2.01
CA TYR A 723 -15.43 -2.75 2.78
C TYR A 723 -16.39 -3.74 3.47
N PRO A 724 -16.55 -3.71 4.80
CA PRO A 724 -17.37 -4.68 5.52
C PRO A 724 -18.86 -4.37 5.39
N ARG A 725 -19.41 -4.59 4.19
CA ARG A 725 -20.81 -4.25 3.86
C ARG A 725 -21.84 -5.00 4.70
N HIS A 726 -21.51 -6.19 5.21
CA HIS A 726 -22.37 -6.95 6.11
C HIS A 726 -22.65 -6.23 7.45
N LEU A 727 -21.89 -5.17 7.76
CA LEU A 727 -22.11 -4.31 8.93
C LEU A 727 -23.02 -3.09 8.62
N VAL A 728 -23.58 -3.00 7.42
CA VAL A 728 -24.57 -1.98 7.07
C VAL A 728 -25.93 -2.43 7.62
N HIS A 729 -26.57 -1.56 8.38
CA HIS A 729 -27.86 -1.82 9.01
C HIS A 729 -28.81 -0.64 8.79
N ASP A 730 -29.98 -0.92 8.24
CA ASP A 730 -31.07 0.05 8.12
C ASP A 730 -32.03 -0.13 9.30
N TRP A 731 -32.36 0.98 9.95
CA TRP A 731 -33.22 1.03 11.12
C TRP A 731 -34.10 2.29 11.07
N GLN A 732 -35.25 2.26 11.75
CA GLN A 732 -36.18 3.38 11.79
C GLN A 732 -36.35 3.88 13.24
N LEU A 733 -36.21 5.18 13.43
CA LEU A 733 -36.45 5.84 14.72
C LEU A 733 -37.92 5.76 15.14
N ALA A 734 -38.19 5.98 16.42
CA ALA A 734 -39.56 5.99 16.96
C ALA A 734 -40.46 7.05 16.31
N ASP A 735 -39.88 8.11 15.74
CA ASP A 735 -40.59 9.16 14.99
C ASP A 735 -40.80 8.82 13.50
N GLY A 736 -40.40 7.62 13.06
CA GLY A 736 -40.52 7.17 11.67
C GLY A 736 -39.37 7.57 10.75
N THR A 737 -38.34 8.25 11.26
CA THR A 737 -37.17 8.64 10.46
C THR A 737 -36.31 7.42 10.13
N ASP A 738 -36.04 7.17 8.85
CA ASP A 738 -35.11 6.12 8.41
C ASP A 738 -33.66 6.52 8.66
N VAL A 739 -32.88 5.63 9.27
CA VAL A 739 -31.47 5.79 9.62
C VAL A 739 -30.68 4.60 9.10
N THR A 740 -29.65 4.85 8.32
CA THR A 740 -28.66 3.84 7.94
C THR A 740 -27.44 3.96 8.84
N ILE A 741 -27.14 2.92 9.61
CA ILE A 741 -25.86 2.76 10.31
C ILE A 741 -24.91 1.98 9.41
N ARG A 742 -23.72 2.51 9.15
CA ARG A 742 -22.72 1.82 8.33
C ARG A 742 -21.29 2.21 8.67
N PRO A 743 -20.31 1.35 8.35
CA PRO A 743 -18.90 1.72 8.43
C PRO A 743 -18.59 2.97 7.59
N ILE A 744 -17.77 3.87 8.12
CA ILE A 744 -17.33 5.10 7.46
C ILE A 744 -16.47 4.78 6.23
N ARG A 745 -16.48 5.66 5.24
CA ARG A 745 -15.66 5.58 4.03
C ARG A 745 -14.91 6.90 3.80
N PRO A 746 -13.81 6.92 3.03
CA PRO A 746 -13.10 8.14 2.65
C PRO A 746 -14.01 9.20 2.02
N GLU A 747 -15.02 8.79 1.25
CA GLU A 747 -15.96 9.70 0.60
C GLU A 747 -16.87 10.43 1.60
N ASP A 748 -16.98 9.94 2.84
CA ASP A 748 -17.76 10.57 3.90
C ASP A 748 -17.06 11.79 4.51
N ALA A 749 -15.84 12.14 4.06
CA ALA A 749 -15.08 13.28 4.56
C ALA A 749 -15.91 14.58 4.59
N LYS A 750 -16.73 14.83 3.56
CA LYS A 750 -17.57 16.04 3.55
C LYS A 750 -18.64 16.03 4.64
N ILE A 751 -19.39 14.93 4.77
CA ILE A 751 -20.49 14.83 5.75
C ILE A 751 -19.96 14.70 7.19
N GLU A 752 -18.77 14.11 7.39
CA GLU A 752 -18.07 14.06 8.67
C GLU A 752 -17.60 15.45 9.09
N HIS A 753 -17.01 16.21 8.16
CA HIS A 753 -16.58 17.59 8.41
C HIS A 753 -17.78 18.49 8.75
N GLU A 754 -18.85 18.43 7.95
CA GLU A 754 -20.09 19.17 8.20
C GLU A 754 -20.73 18.77 9.54
N PHE A 755 -20.77 17.48 9.87
CA PHE A 755 -21.25 16.97 11.16
C PHE A 755 -20.48 17.56 12.33
N VAL A 756 -19.14 17.45 12.36
CA VAL A 756 -18.33 17.97 13.46
C VAL A 756 -18.44 19.48 13.56
N ARG A 757 -18.44 20.21 12.44
CA ARG A 757 -18.58 21.67 12.42
C ARG A 757 -19.89 22.14 13.08
N ASN A 758 -20.97 21.40 12.86
CA ASN A 758 -22.32 21.76 13.33
C ASN A 758 -22.64 21.29 14.75
N LEU A 759 -21.74 20.57 15.42
CA LEU A 759 -21.90 20.22 16.84
C LEU A 759 -21.90 21.47 17.73
N GLY A 760 -22.64 21.43 18.84
CA GLY A 760 -22.50 22.40 19.91
C GLY A 760 -21.10 22.41 20.51
N GLU A 761 -20.64 23.56 21.01
CA GLU A 761 -19.29 23.71 21.60
C GLU A 761 -19.05 22.74 22.77
N GLU A 762 -20.09 22.45 23.57
CA GLU A 762 -20.03 21.46 24.64
C GLU A 762 -19.82 20.03 24.10
N SER A 763 -20.60 19.63 23.09
CA SER A 763 -20.45 18.33 22.41
C SER A 763 -19.06 18.15 21.80
N LYS A 764 -18.48 19.21 21.19
CA LYS A 764 -17.10 19.19 20.68
C LYS A 764 -16.08 19.05 21.80
N TYR A 765 -16.22 19.83 22.87
CA TYR A 765 -15.32 19.78 24.01
C TYR A 765 -15.33 18.40 24.69
N PHE A 766 -16.52 17.82 24.88
CA PHE A 766 -16.67 16.47 25.43
C PHE A 766 -16.08 15.38 24.53
N ARG A 767 -16.17 15.54 23.21
CA ARG A 767 -15.63 14.57 22.26
C ARG A 767 -14.11 14.62 22.11
N PHE A 768 -13.54 15.83 22.10
CA PHE A 768 -12.13 16.04 21.73
C PHE A 768 -11.24 16.46 22.89
N PHE A 769 -11.80 16.72 24.08
CA PHE A 769 -11.07 17.18 25.27
C PHE A 769 -10.34 18.52 25.07
N GLN A 770 -10.67 19.24 24.01
CA GLN A 770 -10.10 20.53 23.63
C GLN A 770 -11.14 21.37 22.88
N MET A 771 -10.96 22.69 22.91
CA MET A 771 -11.73 23.62 22.07
C MET A 771 -11.33 23.37 20.61
N LEU A 772 -12.24 22.78 19.84
CA LEU A 772 -12.05 22.49 18.43
C LEU A 772 -13.13 23.22 17.64
N HIS A 773 -12.78 24.11 16.72
CA HIS A 773 -13.77 24.77 15.87
C HIS A 773 -14.22 23.86 14.72
N GLU A 774 -13.26 23.25 14.02
CA GLU A 774 -13.45 22.34 12.89
C GLU A 774 -12.33 21.29 12.83
N LEU A 775 -12.53 20.23 12.03
CA LEU A 775 -11.51 19.21 11.82
C LEU A 775 -10.43 19.74 10.87
N THR A 776 -9.15 19.58 11.23
CA THR A 776 -8.06 19.83 10.27
C THR A 776 -8.09 18.80 9.13
N PRO A 777 -7.48 19.08 7.97
CA PRO A 777 -7.38 18.11 6.88
C PRO A 777 -6.78 16.76 7.32
N GLU A 778 -5.75 16.77 8.17
CA GLU A 778 -5.12 15.56 8.70
C GLU A 778 -6.06 14.76 9.59
N MET A 779 -6.83 15.45 10.45
CA MET A 779 -7.85 14.80 11.28
C MET A 779 -8.94 14.17 10.43
N LEU A 780 -9.37 14.86 9.37
CA LEU A 780 -10.42 14.37 8.49
C LEU A 780 -10.00 13.11 7.74
N ILE A 781 -8.77 13.09 7.22
CA ILE A 781 -8.17 11.92 6.59
C ILE A 781 -8.09 10.76 7.59
N ARG A 782 -7.60 11.00 8.82
CA ARG A 782 -7.52 9.97 9.87
C ARG A 782 -8.90 9.41 10.23
N PHE A 783 -9.92 10.25 10.27
CA PHE A 783 -11.24 9.86 10.75
C PHE A 783 -12.10 9.15 9.71
N THR A 784 -11.89 9.41 8.42
CA THR A 784 -12.70 8.84 7.34
C THR A 784 -12.00 7.72 6.60
N GLN A 785 -10.67 7.73 6.60
CA GLN A 785 -9.87 6.71 5.93
C GLN A 785 -9.29 5.76 6.97
N ILE A 786 -10.12 4.88 7.53
CA ILE A 786 -9.69 3.91 8.53
C ILE A 786 -9.20 2.61 7.90
N ASP A 787 -8.49 1.80 8.69
CA ASP A 787 -8.27 0.38 8.39
C ASP A 787 -9.26 -0.45 9.21
N TYR A 788 -10.28 -1.00 8.54
CA TYR A 788 -11.36 -1.75 9.18
C TYR A 788 -10.90 -2.93 10.05
N ASP A 789 -9.66 -3.42 9.89
CA ASP A 789 -9.12 -4.46 10.75
C ASP A 789 -8.68 -3.91 12.12
N ARG A 790 -8.05 -2.74 12.14
CA ARG A 790 -7.42 -2.12 13.32
C ARG A 790 -8.32 -1.12 14.03
N GLU A 791 -9.23 -0.53 13.29
CA GLU A 791 -10.14 0.51 13.75
C GLU A 791 -11.51 0.24 13.16
N MET A 792 -12.56 0.64 13.85
CA MET A 792 -13.90 0.64 13.28
C MET A 792 -14.55 1.97 13.60
N ALA A 793 -15.23 2.56 12.63
CA ALA A 793 -16.04 3.74 12.83
C ALA A 793 -17.37 3.56 12.10
N PHE A 794 -18.46 3.62 12.86
CA PHE A 794 -19.81 3.62 12.35
C PHE A 794 -20.34 5.05 12.31
N ILE A 795 -20.98 5.42 11.20
CA ILE A 795 -21.75 6.65 11.06
C ILE A 795 -23.23 6.30 10.96
N ALA A 796 -24.07 7.11 11.60
CA ALA A 796 -25.52 7.09 11.45
C ALA A 796 -25.91 8.18 10.45
N VAL A 797 -26.52 7.80 9.33
CA VAL A 797 -26.85 8.70 8.22
C VAL A 797 -28.34 8.69 7.96
N ILE A 798 -28.90 9.87 7.72
CA ILE A 798 -30.28 10.07 7.25
C ILE A 798 -30.27 10.73 5.88
N GLU A 799 -31.36 10.60 5.13
CA GLU A 799 -31.61 11.40 3.94
C GLU A 799 -32.51 12.60 4.28
N GLN A 800 -32.02 13.80 4.02
CA GLN A 800 -32.76 15.05 4.21
C GLN A 800 -32.55 15.95 2.99
N ASN A 801 -33.64 16.36 2.32
CA ASN A 801 -33.59 17.19 1.11
C ASN A 801 -32.65 16.61 0.02
N GLU A 802 -32.76 15.30 -0.25
CA GLU A 802 -31.90 14.55 -1.19
C GLU A 802 -30.40 14.57 -0.85
N LYS A 803 -30.04 14.95 0.38
CA LYS A 803 -28.67 14.93 0.90
C LYS A 803 -28.54 13.97 2.06
N ARG A 804 -27.42 13.26 2.08
CA ARG A 804 -27.02 12.45 3.23
C ARG A 804 -26.50 13.36 4.33
N VAL A 805 -27.07 13.23 5.52
CA VAL A 805 -26.67 13.98 6.72
C VAL A 805 -26.21 12.97 7.76
N ASN A 806 -24.99 13.14 8.25
CA ASN A 806 -24.48 12.36 9.38
C ASN A 806 -25.06 12.94 10.68
N ILE A 807 -25.65 12.07 11.51
CA ILE A 807 -26.31 12.44 12.77
C ILE A 807 -25.61 11.86 14.01
N GLY A 808 -24.59 11.03 13.83
CA GLY A 808 -23.82 10.47 14.93
C GLY A 808 -22.70 9.54 14.46
N VAL A 809 -21.64 9.48 15.25
CA VAL A 809 -20.45 8.69 14.94
C VAL A 809 -19.94 8.01 16.18
N ALA A 810 -19.72 6.70 16.10
CA ALA A 810 -19.04 5.92 17.13
C ALA A 810 -17.88 5.15 16.52
N ARG A 811 -16.77 5.05 17.24
CA ARG A 811 -15.58 4.36 16.74
C ARG A 811 -14.76 3.73 17.85
N TYR A 812 -13.95 2.75 17.50
CA TYR A 812 -12.86 2.27 18.33
C TYR A 812 -11.53 2.16 17.57
N VAL A 813 -10.43 2.16 18.32
CA VAL A 813 -9.09 1.81 17.86
C VAL A 813 -8.56 0.65 18.71
N ILE A 814 -8.03 -0.40 18.08
CA ILE A 814 -7.40 -1.52 18.78
C ILE A 814 -6.06 -1.06 19.35
N LEU A 815 -5.85 -1.33 20.65
CA LEU A 815 -4.61 -1.01 21.34
C LEU A 815 -3.48 -1.99 20.97
N SER A 816 -2.25 -1.63 21.34
CA SER A 816 -1.04 -2.40 21.05
C SER A 816 -1.02 -3.80 21.68
N ASP A 817 -1.86 -4.08 22.68
CA ASP A 817 -2.03 -5.42 23.25
C ASP A 817 -2.83 -6.37 22.32
N GLY A 818 -3.47 -5.84 21.27
CA GLY A 818 -4.25 -6.58 20.29
C GLY A 818 -5.55 -7.19 20.81
N ILE A 819 -5.91 -6.95 22.07
CA ILE A 819 -7.08 -7.54 22.74
C ILE A 819 -8.00 -6.48 23.37
N THR A 820 -7.51 -5.25 23.52
CA THR A 820 -8.25 -4.12 24.07
C THR A 820 -8.51 -3.10 22.97
N CYS A 821 -9.64 -2.39 23.02
CA CYS A 821 -9.91 -1.24 22.17
C CYS A 821 -10.37 -0.02 22.97
N GLU A 822 -9.96 1.16 22.51
CA GLU A 822 -10.42 2.46 23.03
C GLU A 822 -11.59 2.94 22.16
N TYR A 823 -12.73 3.27 22.77
CA TYR A 823 -13.89 3.78 22.04
C TYR A 823 -14.13 5.28 22.23
N ALA A 824 -14.79 5.89 21.27
CA ALA A 824 -15.32 7.23 21.38
C ALA A 824 -16.61 7.40 20.55
N ILE A 825 -17.53 8.22 21.04
CA ILE A 825 -18.83 8.47 20.40
C ILE A 825 -19.21 9.95 20.49
N VAL A 826 -19.94 10.43 19.50
CA VAL A 826 -20.64 11.71 19.54
C VAL A 826 -21.91 11.62 18.69
N VAL A 827 -22.99 12.26 19.16
CA VAL A 827 -24.28 12.35 18.45
C VAL A 827 -24.63 13.82 18.30
N ALA A 828 -25.13 14.21 17.13
CA ALA A 828 -25.55 15.58 16.87
C ALA A 828 -26.59 16.03 17.91
N ASP A 829 -26.49 17.27 18.37
CA ASP A 829 -27.25 17.77 19.53
C ASP A 829 -28.78 17.59 19.36
N SER A 830 -29.31 17.79 18.14
CA SER A 830 -30.72 17.59 17.81
C SER A 830 -31.20 16.13 17.75
N TRP A 831 -30.26 15.18 17.79
CA TRP A 831 -30.50 13.73 17.71
C TRP A 831 -30.15 12.98 18.99
N GLN A 832 -29.70 13.70 20.02
CA GLN A 832 -29.51 13.15 21.36
C GLN A 832 -30.86 12.72 21.95
N ASN A 833 -30.84 11.74 22.87
CA ASN A 833 -32.04 11.16 23.50
C ASN A 833 -33.05 10.47 22.55
N LYS A 834 -32.68 10.23 21.28
CA LYS A 834 -33.48 9.46 20.31
C LYS A 834 -33.03 8.00 20.12
N GLY A 835 -32.09 7.51 20.93
CA GLY A 835 -31.56 6.14 20.84
C GLY A 835 -30.40 5.94 19.85
N VAL A 836 -30.03 6.96 19.07
CA VAL A 836 -28.92 6.91 18.09
C VAL A 836 -27.59 6.48 18.75
N GLY A 837 -27.26 7.08 19.91
CA GLY A 837 -26.02 6.78 20.62
C GLY A 837 -25.92 5.32 21.07
N SER A 838 -27.00 4.78 21.64
CA SER A 838 -27.07 3.39 22.08
C SER A 838 -26.96 2.41 20.91
N HIS A 839 -27.62 2.68 19.78
CA HIS A 839 -27.53 1.82 18.59
C HIS A 839 -26.12 1.82 17.98
N LEU A 840 -25.50 2.98 17.85
CA LEU A 840 -24.11 3.07 17.38
C LEU A 840 -23.15 2.29 18.29
N MET A 841 -23.28 2.44 19.61
CA MET A 841 -22.44 1.69 20.56
C MET A 841 -22.68 0.19 20.52
N ASN A 842 -23.93 -0.27 20.39
CA ASN A 842 -24.24 -1.70 20.29
C ASN A 842 -23.56 -2.33 19.07
N HIS A 843 -23.68 -1.71 17.88
CA HIS A 843 -22.98 -2.19 16.68
C HIS A 843 -21.47 -2.22 16.87
N LEU A 844 -20.92 -1.21 17.56
CA LEU A 844 -19.49 -1.13 17.85
C LEU A 844 -19.03 -2.24 18.81
N ILE A 845 -19.83 -2.58 19.82
CA ILE A 845 -19.59 -3.67 20.78
C ILE A 845 -19.69 -5.03 20.11
N GLU A 846 -20.72 -5.25 19.29
CA GLU A 846 -20.93 -6.49 18.52
C GLU A 846 -19.75 -6.76 17.59
N GLU A 847 -19.30 -5.73 16.86
CA GLU A 847 -18.14 -5.87 15.96
C GLU A 847 -16.82 -6.08 16.72
N ALA A 848 -16.61 -5.40 17.84
CA ALA A 848 -15.45 -5.66 18.69
C ALA A 848 -15.45 -7.11 19.22
N THR A 849 -16.63 -7.64 19.55
CA THR A 849 -16.82 -9.01 20.04
C THR A 849 -16.60 -10.04 18.92
N SER A 850 -17.13 -9.79 17.71
CA SER A 850 -16.97 -10.64 16.52
C SER A 850 -15.48 -10.83 16.15
N LYS A 851 -14.67 -9.77 16.33
CA LYS A 851 -13.21 -9.78 16.14
C LYS A 851 -12.44 -10.51 17.25
N GLY A 852 -13.11 -10.90 18.32
CA GLY A 852 -12.51 -11.59 19.46
C GLY A 852 -11.75 -10.69 20.43
N LEU A 853 -12.00 -9.37 20.43
CA LEU A 853 -11.47 -8.47 21.45
C LEU A 853 -12.06 -8.83 22.82
N LYS A 854 -11.32 -8.53 23.89
CA LYS A 854 -11.64 -8.94 25.27
C LYS A 854 -12.11 -7.80 26.14
N GLN A 855 -11.72 -6.58 25.81
CA GLN A 855 -12.06 -5.41 26.58
C GLN A 855 -12.27 -4.19 25.68
N MET A 856 -13.29 -3.41 25.99
CA MET A 856 -13.54 -2.09 25.43
C MET A 856 -13.48 -1.08 26.57
N TYR A 857 -12.74 0.02 26.39
CA TYR A 857 -12.68 1.09 27.39
C TYR A 857 -12.75 2.47 26.73
N GLY A 858 -13.16 3.47 27.49
CA GLY A 858 -13.19 4.85 27.03
C GLY A 858 -12.96 5.83 28.18
N GLU A 859 -12.27 6.93 27.87
CA GLU A 859 -12.12 8.07 28.78
C GLU A 859 -13.31 9.02 28.61
N ILE A 860 -13.92 9.42 29.72
CA ILE A 860 -15.10 10.29 29.73
C ILE A 860 -14.81 11.43 30.71
N LEU A 861 -15.03 12.68 30.29
CA LEU A 861 -14.98 13.80 31.22
C LEU A 861 -16.04 13.63 32.30
N LYS A 862 -15.66 13.80 33.57
CA LYS A 862 -16.54 13.59 34.73
C LYS A 862 -17.81 14.46 34.70
N LYS A 863 -17.79 15.58 33.96
CA LYS A 863 -18.93 16.48 33.75
C LYS A 863 -19.94 15.99 32.69
N ASN A 864 -19.60 14.99 31.89
CA ASN A 864 -20.46 14.48 30.83
C ASN A 864 -21.40 13.39 31.37
N GLU A 865 -22.41 13.79 32.14
CA GLU A 865 -23.35 12.90 32.82
C GLU A 865 -24.12 12.01 31.82
N ASN A 866 -24.54 12.56 30.68
CA ASN A 866 -25.24 11.82 29.62
C ASN A 866 -24.41 10.64 29.08
N MET A 867 -23.10 10.82 28.90
CA MET A 867 -22.23 9.75 28.41
C MET A 867 -21.95 8.70 29.50
N ILE A 868 -21.87 9.11 30.76
CA ILE A 868 -21.74 8.18 31.90
C ILE A 868 -22.99 7.30 31.98
N GLU A 869 -24.19 7.90 31.92
CA GLU A 869 -25.46 7.17 31.92
C GLU A 869 -25.57 6.20 30.72
N LEU A 870 -25.21 6.65 29.52
CA LEU A 870 -25.16 5.79 28.34
C LEU A 870 -24.23 4.58 28.54
N ALA A 871 -23.03 4.81 29.07
CA ALA A 871 -22.05 3.75 29.31
C ALA A 871 -22.58 2.75 30.36
N GLU A 872 -23.16 3.22 31.46
CA GLU A 872 -23.75 2.36 32.49
C GLU A 872 -24.92 1.52 31.95
N ASN A 873 -25.82 2.13 31.17
CA ASN A 873 -26.94 1.44 30.51
C ASN A 873 -26.48 0.35 29.53
N LEU A 874 -25.33 0.54 28.90
CA LEU A 874 -24.70 -0.45 28.02
C LEU A 874 -23.84 -1.46 28.79
N GLY A 875 -23.84 -1.42 30.11
CA GLY A 875 -23.13 -2.36 30.98
C GLY A 875 -21.63 -2.14 31.07
N PHE A 876 -21.15 -0.90 30.92
CA PHE A 876 -19.79 -0.51 31.29
C PHE A 876 -19.69 -0.25 32.79
N THR A 877 -18.54 -0.57 33.38
CA THR A 877 -18.20 -0.18 34.75
C THR A 877 -17.40 1.13 34.72
N ILE A 878 -17.82 2.10 35.53
CA ILE A 878 -17.15 3.40 35.65
C ILE A 878 -16.17 3.39 36.81
N LYS A 879 -14.94 3.87 36.58
CA LYS A 879 -13.87 3.97 37.58
C LYS A 879 -13.20 5.34 37.51
N PRO A 880 -12.68 5.90 38.62
CA PRO A 880 -11.90 7.13 38.57
C PRO A 880 -10.59 6.92 37.79
N HIS A 881 -10.18 7.92 37.00
CA HIS A 881 -8.88 7.92 36.35
C HIS A 881 -7.76 8.13 37.39
N LYS A 882 -6.65 7.39 37.27
CA LYS A 882 -5.61 7.35 38.32
C LYS A 882 -4.79 8.64 38.42
N GLU A 883 -4.64 9.34 37.29
CA GLU A 883 -3.73 10.49 37.17
C GLU A 883 -4.46 11.81 36.90
N ASP A 884 -5.76 11.76 36.57
CA ASP A 884 -6.54 12.93 36.19
C ASP A 884 -7.94 12.87 36.84
N SER A 885 -8.14 13.70 37.86
CA SER A 885 -9.41 13.73 38.61
C SER A 885 -10.61 14.26 37.81
N SER A 886 -10.37 14.89 36.65
CA SER A 886 -11.42 15.40 35.76
C SER A 886 -11.99 14.34 34.82
N ILE A 887 -11.38 13.15 34.76
CA ILE A 887 -11.72 12.05 33.85
C ILE A 887 -12.17 10.82 34.66
N VAL A 888 -13.16 10.10 34.12
CA VAL A 888 -13.52 8.75 34.54
C VAL A 888 -13.26 7.77 33.38
N ILE A 889 -12.92 6.53 33.74
CA ILE A 889 -12.67 5.44 32.80
C ILE A 889 -13.90 4.54 32.80
N SER A 890 -14.49 4.33 31.63
CA SER A 890 -15.52 3.32 31.38
C SER A 890 -14.88 2.04 30.86
N ILE A 891 -15.25 0.88 31.39
CA ILE A 891 -14.67 -0.42 30.98
C ILE A 891 -15.77 -1.47 30.83
N LYS A 892 -15.79 -2.17 29.70
CA LYS A 892 -16.66 -3.33 29.44
C LYS A 892 -15.82 -4.53 29.04
N SER A 893 -16.08 -5.67 29.67
CA SER A 893 -15.55 -6.95 29.22
C SER A 893 -16.40 -7.47 28.06
N LEU A 894 -15.74 -7.86 26.98
CA LEU A 894 -16.34 -8.46 25.80
C LEU A 894 -16.20 -9.98 25.93
N LYS A 895 -17.32 -10.70 25.92
CA LYS A 895 -17.36 -12.15 26.16
C LYS A 895 -17.32 -12.92 24.85
#